data_AF-A0A932VUM2-F1
#
_entry.id   AF-A0A932VUM2-F1
#
_cell.length_a   1.000
_cell.length_b   1.000
_cell.length_c   1.000
_cell.angle_alpha   90.00
_cell.angle_beta   90.00
_cell.angle_gamma   90.00
#
_symmetry.space_group_name_H-M   'P 1'
#
loop_
_entity.id
_entity.type
_entity.pdbx_description
1 polymer ?
#
loop_
_entity_poly.entity_id
_entity_poly.type
_entity_poly.pdbx_seq_one_letter_code
_entity_poly.pdbx_strand_id
1 'polypeptide(L)'
;MEKMNIQRVKFVMIALMLVGLLGALIATAQTTSTLQVSLSLNPAQITVKGKGTPDITTISLGLAGPAISGSPADIVIALDISKSVDLDSVKMIAFDLIDHLSSNDDIAIISFSDTARVEQALTTDRSSLYKAVNNLAQGNQTALGDGMMTAIGELARGKRANAAHLIVLPTDGVSNVGQDPMQQANSAAQQSFQIYPIGTSPAARSLLLGQIASATGGVYFASYSDSALQRIMQSFNRKVVASDIHVTQTLPSAITYESATLNPPSVNLGRDISQLEWFVHLLFEGGSWQSQFQVSAKREGSTQILQEPSSVEYNGGTGQHVIVDLLTSSFSFAPLQVGQSTGTTNSGNTGNTGNTGNTGSTGNTGNTGNTGTTQQPVNMPPTADLVFPAGSATTLFWGDAVVFDASGSKDSDGTITKLEWDWTNDGTIDFTSNSATDLVRHVYGKVGEFTARVVVTDNAGATNEKTLKVTLTAGMRAGAAASSDFSNNPTTPDWMKYYIEDSVVTDEEVRDANARYAADVFIPGTQYRLTSEDVQAIIQINSVAKQVMKYNDVAAALADGYVKVGSFVDGVGQAYVKEAFLTDTVIYNQPAVLLYTNSAGTLKLAGVRYISINQTQALFQVTSWPNHPASAHYADGTEQAAASADNVPALNGSGSPITLWHPTLYGLTVWTNVINPAGLFASRDSQVKQ
;
A
#
# COMPACT_ATOMS: atom_id res chain seq x y z
N MET A 1 10.00 -79.62 20.81
CA MET A 1 10.37 -80.07 19.45
C MET A 1 9.89 -78.98 18.48
N GLU A 2 10.72 -78.22 17.76
CA GLU A 2 11.81 -78.59 16.81
C GLU A 2 11.26 -78.73 15.37
N LYS A 3 11.81 -78.11 14.30
CA LYS A 3 12.86 -77.08 14.11
C LYS A 3 12.69 -76.43 12.71
N MET A 4 12.85 -75.11 12.58
CA MET A 4 13.30 -74.34 11.38
C MET A 4 13.14 -72.84 11.71
N ASN A 5 14.13 -72.00 12.02
CA ASN A 5 15.59 -71.92 11.81
C ASN A 5 16.04 -71.26 10.49
N ILE A 6 17.07 -70.40 10.58
CA ILE A 6 17.73 -69.59 9.52
C ILE A 6 16.88 -68.40 9.03
N GLN A 7 17.28 -67.12 9.16
CA GLN A 7 18.44 -66.55 9.87
C GLN A 7 18.20 -65.08 10.33
N ARG A 8 18.69 -64.75 11.53
CA ARG A 8 19.17 -63.42 12.00
C ARG A 8 18.30 -62.17 11.81
N VAL A 9 17.65 -61.77 12.91
CA VAL A 9 17.71 -60.36 13.35
C VAL A 9 19.17 -60.01 13.73
N LYS A 10 19.64 -58.85 13.28
CA LYS A 10 20.88 -58.16 13.68
C LYS A 10 20.52 -56.67 13.82
N PHE A 11 20.76 -55.92 14.90
CA PHE A 11 21.94 -55.73 15.77
C PHE A 11 23.21 -55.26 15.03
N VAL A 12 23.90 -54.18 15.42
CA VAL A 12 23.56 -53.07 16.36
C VAL A 12 24.59 -51.92 16.24
N MET A 13 24.29 -50.76 16.83
CA MET A 13 25.16 -49.60 17.18
C MET A 13 26.62 -49.53 16.66
N ILE A 14 26.90 -48.44 15.92
CA ILE A 14 27.94 -47.44 16.27
C ILE A 14 27.26 -46.06 16.02
N ALA A 15 27.32 -45.01 16.86
CA ALA A 15 28.05 -44.79 18.11
C ALA A 15 27.06 -44.51 19.27
N LEU A 16 27.17 -45.22 20.40
CA LEU A 16 27.78 -44.78 21.68
C LEU A 16 26.91 -43.90 22.59
N MET A 17 26.51 -44.47 23.74
CA MET A 17 26.04 -43.74 24.92
C MET A 17 27.18 -42.97 25.61
N LEU A 18 26.86 -41.87 26.28
CA LEU A 18 27.37 -41.63 27.65
C LEU A 18 26.48 -40.64 28.44
N VAL A 19 25.90 -41.17 29.52
CA VAL A 19 25.36 -40.58 30.77
C VAL A 19 25.20 -39.04 30.86
N GLY A 20 24.04 -38.50 31.28
CA GLY A 20 22.89 -39.21 31.85
C GLY A 20 21.70 -38.34 32.30
N LEU A 21 20.95 -38.87 33.27
CA LEU A 21 19.60 -38.44 33.66
C LEU A 21 19.49 -37.00 34.19
N LEU A 22 18.46 -36.27 33.75
CA LEU A 22 17.32 -35.95 34.64
C LEU A 22 16.06 -35.53 33.86
N GLY A 23 14.87 -35.85 34.40
CA GLY A 23 13.67 -35.02 34.20
C GLY A 23 12.96 -35.02 32.84
N ALA A 24 12.71 -36.17 32.20
CA ALA A 24 11.78 -36.24 31.07
C ALA A 24 10.32 -36.08 31.53
N LEU A 25 9.85 -34.84 31.70
CA LEU A 25 8.43 -34.54 31.91
C LEU A 25 7.71 -34.56 30.55
N ILE A 26 6.77 -35.49 30.35
CA ILE A 26 6.04 -35.62 29.09
C ILE A 26 4.96 -34.52 29.01
N ALA A 27 5.30 -33.43 28.32
CA ALA A 27 4.31 -32.49 27.80
C ALA A 27 3.97 -32.90 26.36
N THR A 28 2.75 -33.39 26.14
CA THR A 28 2.27 -33.72 24.79
C THR A 28 2.00 -32.44 24.01
N ALA A 29 2.80 -32.16 22.99
CA ALA A 29 2.51 -31.09 22.04
C ALA A 29 1.13 -31.33 21.41
N GLN A 30 0.21 -30.37 21.54
CA GLN A 30 -1.05 -30.41 20.80
C GLN A 30 -0.76 -30.15 19.33
N THR A 31 -1.09 -31.12 18.47
CA THR A 31 -0.84 -31.05 17.03
C THR A 31 -1.85 -30.13 16.34
N THR A 32 -1.58 -28.82 16.34
CA THR A 32 -2.19 -27.86 15.41
C THR A 32 -1.31 -27.67 14.19
N SER A 33 -1.93 -27.39 13.03
CA SER A 33 -1.24 -27.23 11.74
C SER A 33 -0.62 -25.82 11.59
N THR A 34 0.21 -25.42 12.55
CA THR A 34 0.71 -24.05 12.72
C THR A 34 2.17 -23.90 12.31
N LEU A 35 2.57 -22.65 12.00
CA LEU A 35 3.95 -22.22 11.87
C LEU A 35 4.78 -22.70 13.07
N GLN A 36 5.95 -23.28 12.81
CA GLN A 36 6.90 -23.62 13.86
C GLN A 36 7.86 -22.45 14.05
N VAL A 37 8.00 -22.00 15.30
CA VAL A 37 8.87 -20.89 15.70
C VAL A 37 9.95 -21.44 16.64
N SER A 38 11.19 -20.99 16.46
CA SER A 38 12.35 -21.46 17.22
C SER A 38 13.33 -20.33 17.51
N LEU A 39 13.95 -20.40 18.68
CA LEU A 39 14.91 -19.42 19.21
C LEU A 39 15.98 -20.17 20.01
N SER A 40 17.25 -19.85 19.78
CA SER A 40 18.39 -20.49 20.44
C SER A 40 19.55 -19.52 20.62
N LEU A 41 20.41 -19.75 21.62
CA LEU A 41 21.52 -18.86 21.99
C LEU A 41 22.78 -19.68 22.28
N ASN A 42 23.93 -19.26 21.75
CA ASN A 42 25.20 -19.95 21.86
C ASN A 42 26.39 -18.99 22.07
N PRO A 43 26.94 -18.87 23.29
CA PRO A 43 26.50 -19.51 24.54
C PRO A 43 25.17 -18.96 25.10
N ALA A 44 24.48 -19.75 25.91
CA ALA A 44 23.19 -19.40 26.52
C ALA A 44 23.25 -18.30 27.61
N GLN A 45 24.44 -17.85 28.00
CA GLN A 45 24.70 -16.74 28.91
C GLN A 45 25.97 -16.01 28.46
N ILE A 46 26.03 -14.69 28.67
CA ILE A 46 27.22 -13.86 28.43
C ILE A 46 27.65 -13.15 29.72
N THR A 47 28.94 -12.87 29.86
CA THR A 47 29.54 -12.22 31.01
C THR A 47 30.45 -11.08 30.56
N VAL A 48 30.57 -10.03 31.37
CA VAL A 48 31.64 -9.03 31.26
C VAL A 48 32.54 -9.20 32.48
N LYS A 49 33.84 -9.43 32.26
CA LYS A 49 34.83 -9.74 33.30
C LYS A 49 35.77 -8.54 33.51
N GLY A 50 35.60 -7.77 34.58
CA GLY A 50 36.43 -6.60 34.86
C GLY A 50 36.36 -5.55 33.74
N LYS A 51 37.50 -4.87 33.53
CA LYS A 51 37.71 -3.94 32.40
C LYS A 51 38.00 -4.64 31.06
N GLY A 52 37.55 -5.88 30.89
CA GLY A 52 37.73 -6.65 29.65
C GLY A 52 36.68 -6.32 28.58
N THR A 53 36.94 -6.76 27.35
CA THR A 53 35.90 -6.84 26.30
C THR A 53 34.79 -7.81 26.72
N PRO A 54 33.50 -7.52 26.44
CA PRO A 54 32.39 -8.44 26.70
C PRO A 54 32.53 -9.79 26.01
N ASP A 55 31.99 -10.86 26.63
CA ASP A 55 31.70 -12.11 25.92
C ASP A 55 30.56 -11.85 24.90
N ILE A 56 30.72 -12.31 23.65
CA ILE A 56 29.69 -12.25 22.58
C ILE A 56 28.97 -13.59 22.49
N THR A 57 27.64 -13.58 22.26
CA THR A 57 26.85 -14.77 21.91
C THR A 57 26.18 -14.63 20.57
N THR A 58 26.03 -15.75 19.85
CA THR A 58 25.21 -15.82 18.64
C THR A 58 23.82 -16.33 19.01
N ILE A 59 22.80 -15.57 18.64
CA ILE A 59 21.40 -15.95 18.70
C ILE A 59 20.98 -16.45 17.31
N SER A 60 20.16 -17.50 17.26
CA SER A 60 19.58 -18.00 16.03
C SER A 60 18.06 -18.12 16.17
N LEU A 61 17.35 -17.39 15.32
CA LEU A 61 15.90 -17.44 15.13
C LEU A 61 15.60 -18.32 13.93
N GLY A 62 14.49 -19.07 13.97
CA GLY A 62 14.07 -19.92 12.86
C GLY A 62 12.57 -20.12 12.79
N LEU A 63 12.04 -20.02 11.57
CA LEU A 63 10.65 -20.24 11.20
C LEU A 63 10.57 -21.44 10.25
N ALA A 64 9.62 -22.34 10.44
CA ALA A 64 9.42 -23.47 9.53
C ALA A 64 7.94 -23.79 9.32
N GLY A 65 7.56 -24.05 8.07
CA GLY A 65 6.26 -24.63 7.74
C GLY A 65 6.14 -26.09 8.19
N PRO A 66 4.92 -26.63 8.36
CA PRO A 66 4.72 -28.06 8.53
C PRO A 66 5.27 -28.85 7.32
N ALA A 67 5.52 -30.14 7.54
CA ALA A 67 5.99 -31.04 6.50
C ALA A 67 5.03 -31.09 5.30
N ILE A 68 5.61 -31.24 4.11
CA ILE A 68 4.94 -31.14 2.81
C ILE A 68 3.83 -32.19 2.68
N SER A 69 2.62 -31.77 2.27
CA SER A 69 1.50 -32.68 2.01
C SER A 69 1.41 -33.17 0.54
N GLY A 70 2.11 -32.52 -0.39
CA GLY A 70 2.15 -32.85 -1.82
C GLY A 70 3.46 -33.47 -2.31
N SER A 71 3.59 -33.62 -3.64
CA SER A 71 4.82 -34.08 -4.29
C SER A 71 5.99 -33.08 -4.16
N PRO A 72 7.24 -33.56 -4.26
CA PRO A 72 8.37 -32.70 -4.56
C PRO A 72 8.27 -32.13 -5.99
N ALA A 73 9.08 -31.13 -6.30
CA ALA A 73 9.21 -30.55 -7.65
C ALA A 73 10.62 -30.71 -8.20
N ASP A 74 10.73 -30.86 -9.51
CA ASP A 74 11.96 -30.77 -10.29
C ASP A 74 11.86 -29.49 -11.13
N ILE A 75 12.74 -28.52 -10.83
CA ILE A 75 12.60 -27.15 -11.30
C ILE A 75 13.88 -26.73 -12.01
N VAL A 76 13.77 -26.41 -13.29
CA VAL A 76 14.81 -25.64 -13.97
C VAL A 76 14.48 -24.16 -13.86
N ILE A 77 15.41 -23.38 -13.32
CA ILE A 77 15.39 -21.92 -13.44
C ILE A 77 16.28 -21.56 -14.64
N ALA A 78 15.65 -21.14 -15.73
CA ALA A 78 16.31 -20.77 -16.99
C ALA A 78 16.43 -19.25 -17.07
N LEU A 79 17.63 -18.75 -16.79
CA LEU A 79 17.92 -17.34 -16.57
C LEU A 79 18.45 -16.70 -17.86
N ASP A 80 17.71 -15.71 -18.35
CA ASP A 80 18.20 -14.78 -19.36
C ASP A 80 19.34 -13.96 -18.77
N ILE A 81 20.51 -14.02 -19.41
CA ILE A 81 21.69 -13.23 -19.07
C ILE A 81 22.13 -12.38 -20.28
N SER A 82 21.20 -12.06 -21.17
CA SER A 82 21.43 -11.19 -22.34
C SER A 82 21.51 -9.72 -21.95
N LYS A 83 22.06 -8.89 -22.84
CA LYS A 83 22.34 -7.49 -22.52
C LYS A 83 21.09 -6.60 -22.41
N SER A 84 19.90 -7.11 -22.72
CA SER A 84 18.63 -6.37 -22.63
C SER A 84 17.86 -6.60 -21.33
N VAL A 85 18.29 -7.54 -20.48
CA VAL A 85 17.73 -7.77 -19.14
C VAL A 85 18.67 -7.26 -18.04
N ASP A 86 18.13 -6.87 -16.89
CA ASP A 86 18.96 -6.64 -15.70
C ASP A 86 19.36 -7.97 -15.05
N LEU A 87 20.67 -8.20 -14.99
CA LEU A 87 21.25 -9.44 -14.45
C LEU A 87 21.01 -9.58 -12.94
N ASP A 88 21.04 -8.50 -12.18
CA ASP A 88 20.97 -8.59 -10.72
C ASP A 88 19.51 -8.83 -10.27
N SER A 89 18.52 -8.23 -10.95
CA SER A 89 17.11 -8.62 -10.84
C SER A 89 16.88 -10.09 -11.21
N VAL A 90 17.47 -10.57 -12.32
CA VAL A 90 17.37 -12.00 -12.72
C VAL A 90 17.98 -12.93 -11.65
N LYS A 91 19.12 -12.56 -11.07
CA LYS A 91 19.74 -13.30 -9.95
C LYS A 91 18.86 -13.28 -8.70
N MET A 92 18.25 -12.15 -8.35
CA MET A 92 17.33 -12.04 -7.22
C MET A 92 16.12 -12.95 -7.37
N ILE A 93 15.51 -13.00 -8.56
CA ILE A 93 14.40 -13.93 -8.85
C ILE A 93 14.84 -15.38 -8.62
N ALA A 94 16.04 -15.76 -9.08
CA ALA A 94 16.57 -17.10 -8.87
C ALA A 94 16.85 -17.42 -7.40
N PHE A 95 17.41 -16.48 -6.64
CA PHE A 95 17.66 -16.65 -5.21
C PHE A 95 16.36 -16.80 -4.40
N ASP A 96 15.38 -15.93 -4.63
CA ASP A 96 14.09 -15.98 -3.92
C ASP A 96 13.29 -17.26 -4.22
N LEU A 97 13.32 -17.72 -5.48
CA LEU A 97 12.76 -19.02 -5.86
C LEU A 97 13.46 -20.18 -5.14
N ILE A 98 14.80 -20.13 -4.99
CA ILE A 98 15.54 -21.14 -4.23
C ILE A 98 15.08 -21.11 -2.76
N ASP A 99 15.04 -19.94 -2.12
CA ASP A 99 14.75 -19.79 -0.68
C ASP A 99 13.38 -20.35 -0.29
N HIS A 100 12.37 -20.17 -1.14
CA HIS A 100 11.00 -20.65 -0.87
C HIS A 100 10.77 -22.14 -1.16
N LEU A 101 11.65 -22.81 -1.91
CA LEU A 101 11.55 -24.23 -2.22
C LEU A 101 12.05 -25.12 -1.08
N SER A 102 11.46 -26.31 -0.91
CA SER A 102 11.82 -27.22 0.18
C SER A 102 13.10 -28.02 -0.08
N SER A 103 13.68 -28.60 0.97
CA SER A 103 14.87 -29.46 0.90
C SER A 103 14.69 -30.76 0.10
N ASN A 104 13.47 -31.10 -0.33
CA ASN A 104 13.17 -32.25 -1.19
C ASN A 104 12.97 -31.87 -2.67
N ASP A 105 12.90 -30.57 -2.99
CA ASP A 105 12.74 -30.08 -4.36
C ASP A 105 14.12 -29.99 -5.04
N ASP A 106 14.25 -30.57 -6.24
CA ASP A 106 15.50 -30.61 -7.00
C ASP A 106 15.51 -29.42 -7.96
N ILE A 107 16.57 -28.61 -7.92
CA ILE A 107 16.68 -27.37 -8.68
C ILE A 107 17.89 -27.45 -9.62
N ALA A 108 17.75 -26.91 -10.83
CA ALA A 108 18.83 -26.72 -11.79
C ALA A 108 18.87 -25.26 -12.28
N ILE A 109 20.07 -24.77 -12.58
CA ILE A 109 20.31 -23.41 -13.09
C ILE A 109 20.82 -23.52 -14.52
N ILE A 110 20.05 -22.97 -15.46
CA ILE A 110 20.43 -22.78 -16.85
C ILE A 110 20.65 -21.29 -17.08
N SER A 111 21.72 -20.92 -17.80
CA SER A 111 21.90 -19.55 -18.31
C SER A 111 21.67 -19.53 -19.83
N PHE A 112 21.22 -18.41 -20.38
CA PHE A 112 21.28 -18.17 -21.82
C PHE A 112 21.54 -16.71 -22.20
N SER A 113 22.37 -16.52 -23.21
CA SER A 113 22.57 -15.24 -23.91
C SER A 113 22.95 -15.49 -25.37
N ASP A 114 24.22 -15.42 -25.73
CA ASP A 114 24.72 -15.77 -27.07
C ASP A 114 24.64 -17.30 -27.34
N THR A 115 24.59 -18.09 -26.27
CA THR A 115 24.37 -19.55 -26.22
C THR A 115 23.71 -19.90 -24.89
N ALA A 116 23.15 -21.11 -24.76
CA ALA A 116 22.61 -21.63 -23.49
C ALA A 116 23.54 -22.65 -22.82
N ARG A 117 23.51 -22.72 -21.48
CA ARG A 117 24.45 -23.52 -20.65
C ARG A 117 23.77 -24.10 -19.41
N VAL A 118 24.16 -25.31 -19.03
CA VAL A 118 23.87 -25.88 -17.70
C VAL A 118 24.96 -25.38 -16.74
N GLU A 119 24.59 -24.46 -15.84
CA GLU A 119 25.52 -23.91 -14.84
C GLU A 119 25.48 -24.74 -13.54
N GLN A 120 24.31 -25.29 -13.21
CA GLN A 120 24.14 -26.32 -12.18
C GLN A 120 23.05 -27.31 -12.59
N ALA A 121 23.38 -28.60 -12.64
CA ALA A 121 22.44 -29.69 -12.90
C ALA A 121 21.53 -29.95 -11.68
N LEU A 122 20.42 -30.68 -11.88
CA LEU A 122 19.40 -30.93 -10.85
C LEU A 122 19.99 -31.43 -9.52
N THR A 123 19.75 -30.68 -8.44
CA THR A 123 20.34 -30.92 -7.11
C THR A 123 19.50 -30.33 -5.97
N THR A 124 19.65 -30.89 -4.77
CA THR A 124 19.14 -30.30 -3.51
C THR A 124 20.20 -29.46 -2.77
N ASP A 125 21.47 -29.48 -3.18
CA ASP A 125 22.52 -28.66 -2.55
C ASP A 125 22.36 -27.18 -2.90
N ARG A 126 21.71 -26.45 -2.00
CA ARG A 126 21.49 -25.01 -2.12
C ARG A 126 22.80 -24.23 -2.19
N SER A 127 23.87 -24.70 -1.54
CA SER A 127 25.18 -24.06 -1.61
C SER A 127 25.79 -24.12 -3.02
N SER A 128 25.49 -25.15 -3.82
CA SER A 128 25.88 -25.19 -5.24
C SER A 128 25.04 -24.23 -6.09
N LEU A 129 23.74 -24.14 -5.81
CA LEU A 129 22.78 -23.31 -6.55
C LEU A 129 23.05 -21.81 -6.35
N TYR A 130 23.22 -21.34 -5.11
CA TYR A 130 23.60 -19.94 -4.84
C TYR A 130 24.91 -19.56 -5.54
N LYS A 131 25.91 -20.47 -5.54
CA LYS A 131 27.19 -20.23 -6.24
C LYS A 131 27.02 -20.13 -7.75
N ALA A 132 26.21 -21.00 -8.36
CA ALA A 132 25.94 -20.96 -9.80
C ALA A 132 25.27 -19.63 -10.20
N VAL A 133 24.20 -19.23 -9.51
CA VAL A 133 23.49 -17.96 -9.76
C VAL A 133 24.39 -16.75 -9.51
N ASN A 134 25.12 -16.70 -8.39
CA ASN A 134 26.03 -15.61 -8.06
C ASN A 134 27.09 -15.37 -9.15
N ASN A 135 27.65 -16.46 -9.69
CA ASN A 135 28.74 -16.43 -10.65
C ASN A 135 28.31 -16.13 -12.10
N LEU A 136 27.01 -15.97 -12.38
CA LEU A 136 26.53 -15.53 -13.70
C LEU A 136 27.09 -14.14 -14.05
N ALA A 137 27.43 -13.96 -15.33
CA ALA A 137 27.95 -12.73 -15.90
C ALA A 137 27.19 -12.37 -17.18
N GLN A 138 27.07 -11.08 -17.47
CA GLN A 138 26.24 -10.58 -18.57
C GLN A 138 26.84 -10.94 -19.94
N GLY A 139 26.03 -11.58 -20.78
CA GLY A 139 26.30 -11.86 -22.19
C GLY A 139 25.80 -10.74 -23.12
N ASN A 140 25.65 -11.05 -24.42
CA ASN A 140 25.32 -10.04 -25.43
C ASN A 140 23.92 -10.27 -26.04
N GLN A 141 23.76 -11.32 -26.83
CA GLN A 141 22.51 -11.64 -27.54
C GLN A 141 21.55 -12.47 -26.68
N THR A 142 20.37 -12.79 -27.21
CA THR A 142 19.25 -13.44 -26.50
C THR A 142 18.79 -14.69 -27.25
N ALA A 143 19.36 -15.83 -26.90
CA ALA A 143 19.06 -17.16 -27.46
C ALA A 143 17.92 -17.87 -26.70
N LEU A 144 16.75 -17.21 -26.58
CA LEU A 144 15.63 -17.69 -25.76
C LEU A 144 15.22 -19.14 -26.07
N GLY A 145 15.15 -19.51 -27.35
CA GLY A 145 14.86 -20.88 -27.76
C GLY A 145 15.95 -21.88 -27.36
N ASP A 146 17.22 -21.51 -27.39
CA ASP A 146 18.31 -22.41 -26.95
C ASP A 146 18.29 -22.59 -25.43
N GLY A 147 17.92 -21.54 -24.68
CA GLY A 147 17.69 -21.59 -23.24
C GLY A 147 16.57 -22.58 -22.88
N MET A 148 15.42 -22.45 -23.55
CA MET A 148 14.29 -23.37 -23.40
C MET A 148 14.66 -24.81 -23.79
N MET A 149 15.34 -25.01 -24.92
CA MET A 149 15.80 -26.33 -25.38
C MET A 149 16.73 -27.00 -24.34
N THR A 150 17.64 -26.23 -23.75
CA THR A 150 18.58 -26.71 -22.72
C THR A 150 17.86 -27.08 -21.43
N ALA A 151 16.90 -26.26 -20.99
CA ALA A 151 16.08 -26.51 -19.81
C ALA A 151 15.18 -27.76 -19.96
N ILE A 152 14.56 -27.93 -21.13
CA ILE A 152 13.79 -29.15 -21.48
C ILE A 152 14.70 -30.38 -21.46
N GLY A 153 15.93 -30.27 -21.95
CA GLY A 153 16.94 -31.34 -21.95
C GLY A 153 17.36 -31.79 -20.55
N GLU A 154 17.57 -30.85 -19.63
CA GLU A 154 17.96 -31.16 -18.25
C GLU A 154 16.80 -31.82 -17.47
N LEU A 155 15.57 -31.30 -17.57
CA LEU A 155 14.39 -31.98 -17.00
C LEU A 155 14.21 -33.39 -17.60
N ALA A 156 14.30 -33.54 -18.92
CA ALA A 156 14.15 -34.83 -19.58
C ALA A 156 15.22 -35.86 -19.15
N ARG A 157 16.39 -35.39 -18.72
CA ARG A 157 17.51 -36.21 -18.25
C ARG A 157 17.41 -36.60 -16.78
N GLY A 158 16.99 -35.67 -15.91
CA GLY A 158 17.08 -35.85 -14.45
C GLY A 158 15.76 -36.08 -13.70
N LYS A 159 14.60 -35.88 -14.34
CA LYS A 159 13.32 -35.84 -13.62
C LYS A 159 12.92 -37.12 -12.87
N ARG A 160 12.31 -36.93 -11.71
CA ARG A 160 11.77 -37.95 -10.80
C ARG A 160 10.31 -38.22 -11.15
N ALA A 161 9.94 -39.50 -11.28
CA ALA A 161 8.61 -39.89 -11.76
C ALA A 161 7.43 -39.51 -10.82
N ASN A 162 7.72 -39.15 -9.57
CA ASN A 162 6.75 -38.75 -8.55
C ASN A 162 6.77 -37.22 -8.26
N ALA A 163 7.55 -36.44 -9.00
CA ALA A 163 7.66 -34.99 -8.86
C ALA A 163 6.80 -34.23 -9.89
N ALA A 164 6.54 -32.95 -9.62
CA ALA A 164 6.11 -32.00 -10.66
C ALA A 164 7.30 -31.53 -11.49
N HIS A 165 7.11 -31.23 -12.78
CA HIS A 165 8.21 -30.89 -13.71
C HIS A 165 7.93 -29.54 -14.37
N LEU A 166 8.72 -28.52 -14.03
CA LEU A 166 8.48 -27.16 -14.52
C LEU A 166 9.76 -26.36 -14.77
N ILE A 167 9.65 -25.37 -15.67
CA ILE A 167 10.71 -24.44 -16.02
C ILE A 167 10.24 -23.03 -15.64
N VAL A 168 10.98 -22.33 -14.78
CA VAL A 168 10.79 -20.90 -14.54
C VAL A 168 11.74 -20.14 -15.46
N LEU A 169 11.24 -19.13 -16.17
CA LEU A 169 11.95 -18.49 -17.28
C LEU A 169 11.92 -16.94 -17.15
N PRO A 170 12.78 -16.33 -16.30
CA PRO A 170 12.94 -14.88 -16.25
C PRO A 170 13.62 -14.36 -17.53
N THR A 171 12.96 -13.48 -18.29
CA THR A 171 13.42 -12.95 -19.59
C THR A 171 12.61 -11.72 -20.00
N ASP A 172 13.14 -10.89 -20.90
CA ASP A 172 12.34 -9.87 -21.61
C ASP A 172 11.57 -10.45 -22.81
N GLY A 173 11.78 -11.73 -23.14
CA GLY A 173 11.14 -12.39 -24.27
C GLY A 173 11.62 -11.91 -25.64
N VAL A 174 12.70 -11.14 -25.72
CA VAL A 174 13.43 -10.93 -26.97
C VAL A 174 14.08 -12.26 -27.37
N SER A 175 14.01 -12.59 -28.65
CA SER A 175 14.79 -13.70 -29.24
C SER A 175 15.36 -13.19 -30.54
N ASN A 176 16.68 -13.13 -30.62
CA ASN A 176 17.42 -12.56 -31.76
C ASN A 176 18.44 -13.54 -32.38
N VAL A 177 18.72 -14.65 -31.69
CA VAL A 177 19.49 -15.82 -32.15
C VAL A 177 18.87 -17.12 -31.59
N GLY A 178 19.42 -18.28 -31.96
CA GLY A 178 19.02 -19.60 -31.46
C GLY A 178 17.82 -20.25 -32.19
N GLN A 179 17.27 -21.30 -31.60
CA GLN A 179 16.03 -21.95 -32.06
C GLN A 179 14.79 -21.05 -31.89
N ASP A 180 13.69 -21.40 -32.57
CA ASP A 180 12.37 -20.80 -32.32
C ASP A 180 11.84 -21.15 -30.90
N PRO A 181 11.59 -20.16 -30.02
CA PRO A 181 10.99 -20.39 -28.70
C PRO A 181 9.65 -21.14 -28.74
N MET A 182 8.81 -20.91 -29.76
CA MET A 182 7.52 -21.59 -29.87
C MET A 182 7.64 -23.06 -30.27
N GLN A 183 8.67 -23.43 -31.05
CA GLN A 183 9.00 -24.84 -31.29
C GLN A 183 9.38 -25.55 -29.98
N GLN A 184 10.11 -24.86 -29.09
CA GLN A 184 10.50 -25.42 -27.80
C GLN A 184 9.33 -25.46 -26.80
N ALA A 185 8.44 -24.47 -26.78
CA ALA A 185 7.20 -24.50 -25.99
C ALA A 185 6.34 -25.72 -26.36
N ASN A 186 6.16 -26.00 -27.66
CA ASN A 186 5.46 -27.19 -28.13
C ASN A 186 6.17 -28.50 -27.72
N SER A 187 7.51 -28.50 -27.67
CA SER A 187 8.33 -29.65 -27.26
C SER A 187 8.27 -29.92 -25.75
N ALA A 188 8.17 -28.87 -24.93
CA ALA A 188 7.91 -28.95 -23.50
C ALA A 188 6.50 -29.50 -23.21
N ALA A 189 5.49 -28.99 -23.91
CA ALA A 189 4.10 -29.42 -23.78
C ALA A 189 3.92 -30.93 -24.08
N GLN A 190 4.57 -31.44 -25.13
CA GLN A 190 4.58 -32.88 -25.44
C GLN A 190 5.18 -33.76 -24.34
N GLN A 191 6.07 -33.21 -23.50
CA GLN A 191 6.67 -33.90 -22.36
C GLN A 191 5.97 -33.62 -21.02
N SER A 192 4.86 -32.86 -21.05
CA SER A 192 4.13 -32.35 -19.89
C SER A 192 4.96 -31.45 -18.97
N PHE A 193 5.92 -30.71 -19.52
CA PHE A 193 6.68 -29.67 -18.81
C PHE A 193 5.94 -28.33 -18.89
N GLN A 194 5.61 -27.78 -17.73
CA GLN A 194 5.03 -26.43 -17.62
C GLN A 194 6.12 -25.38 -17.68
N ILE A 195 5.91 -24.29 -18.43
CA ILE A 195 6.83 -23.15 -18.45
C ILE A 195 6.13 -21.93 -17.85
N TYR A 196 6.81 -21.28 -16.91
CA TYR A 196 6.39 -20.06 -16.22
C TYR A 196 7.34 -18.91 -16.59
N PRO A 197 7.09 -18.19 -17.71
CA PRO A 197 7.91 -17.04 -18.06
C PRO A 197 7.57 -15.84 -17.17
N ILE A 198 8.60 -15.11 -16.80
CA ILE A 198 8.52 -13.94 -15.92
C ILE A 198 9.19 -12.78 -16.63
N GLY A 199 8.44 -11.71 -16.90
CA GLY A 199 8.99 -10.52 -17.53
C GLY A 199 10.05 -9.85 -16.65
N THR A 200 11.22 -9.57 -17.21
CA THR A 200 12.32 -8.86 -16.50
C THR A 200 12.40 -7.38 -16.87
N SER A 201 11.48 -6.87 -17.69
CA SER A 201 11.32 -5.44 -17.98
C SER A 201 9.89 -5.10 -18.42
N PRO A 202 9.43 -3.84 -18.26
CA PRO A 202 8.13 -3.39 -18.79
C PRO A 202 8.02 -3.49 -20.32
N ALA A 203 9.16 -3.54 -21.02
CA ALA A 203 9.23 -3.72 -22.48
C ALA A 203 9.14 -5.19 -22.92
N ALA A 204 8.98 -6.13 -21.99
CA ALA A 204 9.00 -7.56 -22.29
C ALA A 204 7.91 -7.96 -23.31
N ARG A 205 8.23 -8.94 -24.17
CA ARG A 205 7.37 -9.41 -25.27
C ARG A 205 6.22 -10.28 -24.77
N SER A 206 5.34 -9.67 -23.98
CA SER A 206 4.19 -10.26 -23.28
C SER A 206 3.31 -11.16 -24.15
N LEU A 207 3.16 -10.87 -25.45
CA LEU A 207 2.46 -11.74 -26.40
C LEU A 207 3.17 -13.09 -26.61
N LEU A 208 4.49 -13.09 -26.82
CA LEU A 208 5.28 -14.32 -27.01
C LEU A 208 5.39 -15.10 -25.70
N LEU A 209 5.66 -14.41 -24.59
CA LEU A 209 5.75 -15.05 -23.28
C LEU A 209 4.39 -15.64 -22.84
N GLY A 210 3.29 -14.93 -23.10
CA GLY A 210 1.93 -15.44 -22.92
C GLY A 210 1.62 -16.65 -23.80
N GLN A 211 2.13 -16.70 -25.04
CA GLN A 211 2.00 -17.87 -25.93
C GLN A 211 2.79 -19.08 -25.42
N ILE A 212 4.02 -18.89 -24.94
CA ILE A 212 4.86 -19.96 -24.36
C ILE A 212 4.20 -20.57 -23.12
N ALA A 213 3.69 -19.73 -22.21
CA ALA A 213 2.94 -20.17 -21.03
C ALA A 213 1.66 -20.94 -21.43
N SER A 214 0.85 -20.37 -22.33
CA SER A 214 -0.41 -20.97 -22.78
C SER A 214 -0.21 -22.32 -23.47
N ALA A 215 0.85 -22.47 -24.27
CA ALA A 215 1.16 -23.72 -24.95
C ALA A 215 1.58 -24.85 -24.00
N THR A 216 2.14 -24.51 -22.83
CA THR A 216 2.72 -25.46 -21.87
C THR A 216 1.85 -25.68 -20.63
N GLY A 217 0.70 -24.98 -20.52
CA GLY A 217 -0.19 -25.04 -19.36
C GLY A 217 0.33 -24.27 -18.13
N GLY A 218 1.39 -23.48 -18.29
CA GLY A 218 1.90 -22.58 -17.26
C GLY A 218 1.18 -21.23 -17.26
N VAL A 219 1.80 -20.24 -16.62
CA VAL A 219 1.29 -18.85 -16.53
C VAL A 219 2.42 -17.88 -16.84
N TYR A 220 2.16 -16.88 -17.68
CA TYR A 220 3.04 -15.74 -17.86
C TYR A 220 2.75 -14.70 -16.78
N PHE A 221 3.81 -14.26 -16.10
CA PHE A 221 3.75 -13.11 -15.20
C PHE A 221 4.45 -11.93 -15.84
N ALA A 222 3.80 -10.76 -15.84
CA ALA A 222 4.40 -9.54 -16.36
C ALA A 222 5.73 -9.20 -15.67
N SER A 223 5.88 -9.61 -14.41
CA SER A 223 7.10 -9.57 -13.63
C SER A 223 7.03 -10.41 -12.35
N TYR A 224 8.07 -10.36 -11.50
CA TYR A 224 8.15 -11.19 -10.31
C TYR A 224 7.31 -10.61 -9.16
N SER A 225 6.81 -11.47 -8.28
CA SER A 225 5.96 -11.07 -7.17
C SER A 225 5.64 -12.24 -6.26
N ASP A 226 5.27 -11.94 -5.03
CA ASP A 226 4.61 -12.84 -4.08
C ASP A 226 3.41 -13.57 -4.72
N SER A 227 2.67 -12.90 -5.62
CA SER A 227 1.58 -13.50 -6.40
C SER A 227 2.07 -14.48 -7.49
N ALA A 228 3.16 -14.17 -8.17
CA ALA A 228 3.78 -15.05 -9.17
C ALA A 228 4.40 -16.27 -8.49
N LEU A 229 5.21 -16.06 -7.45
CA LEU A 229 5.74 -17.09 -6.57
C LEU A 229 4.63 -17.98 -6.01
N GLN A 230 3.61 -17.41 -5.35
CA GLN A 230 2.48 -18.18 -4.83
C GLN A 230 1.80 -19.00 -5.93
N ARG A 231 1.63 -18.46 -7.14
CA ARG A 231 1.02 -19.18 -8.26
C ARG A 231 1.90 -20.29 -8.83
N ILE A 232 3.22 -20.11 -8.85
CA ILE A 232 4.20 -21.15 -9.21
C ILE A 232 4.17 -22.26 -8.15
N MET A 233 4.27 -21.91 -6.86
CA MET A 233 4.24 -22.86 -5.73
C MET A 233 2.90 -23.64 -5.67
N GLN A 234 1.78 -22.99 -5.97
CA GLN A 234 0.47 -23.64 -6.09
C GLN A 234 0.40 -24.69 -7.21
N SER A 235 1.17 -24.56 -8.31
CA SER A 235 1.11 -25.49 -9.45
C SER A 235 1.47 -26.93 -9.06
N PHE A 236 2.35 -27.09 -8.07
CA PHE A 236 2.72 -28.36 -7.45
C PHE A 236 2.16 -28.52 -6.03
N ASN A 237 0.99 -27.94 -5.78
CA ASN A 237 0.18 -28.05 -4.55
C ASN A 237 0.86 -27.53 -3.26
N ARG A 238 1.89 -26.67 -3.35
CA ARG A 238 2.52 -26.09 -2.17
C ARG A 238 1.72 -24.87 -1.70
N LYS A 239 1.24 -24.92 -0.44
CA LYS A 239 0.36 -23.90 0.15
C LYS A 239 1.16 -22.90 0.97
N VAL A 240 0.68 -21.66 1.05
CA VAL A 240 1.13 -20.67 2.04
C VAL A 240 0.66 -21.13 3.42
N VAL A 241 1.57 -21.14 4.38
CA VAL A 241 1.37 -21.50 5.79
C VAL A 241 1.23 -20.24 6.63
N ALA A 242 2.03 -19.23 6.31
CA ALA A 242 2.01 -17.91 6.92
C ALA A 242 2.42 -16.86 5.87
N SER A 243 1.83 -15.67 5.96
CA SER A 243 2.26 -14.45 5.26
C SER A 243 2.44 -13.31 6.26
N ASP A 244 3.06 -12.22 5.81
CA ASP A 244 3.20 -10.97 6.55
C ASP A 244 3.89 -11.17 7.92
N ILE A 245 4.91 -12.05 7.95
CA ILE A 245 5.50 -12.52 9.21
C ILE A 245 6.45 -11.46 9.75
N HIS A 246 6.02 -10.75 10.80
CA HIS A 246 6.85 -9.84 11.56
C HIS A 246 7.46 -10.58 12.76
N VAL A 247 8.79 -10.55 12.88
CA VAL A 247 9.54 -11.10 14.01
C VAL A 247 10.16 -9.93 14.78
N THR A 248 9.79 -9.76 16.05
CA THR A 248 10.36 -8.73 16.93
C THR A 248 11.13 -9.41 18.07
N GLN A 249 12.46 -9.29 18.06
CA GLN A 249 13.30 -9.63 19.21
C GLN A 249 13.70 -8.35 19.94
N THR A 250 13.17 -8.17 21.14
CA THR A 250 13.52 -7.04 22.01
C THR A 250 14.73 -7.43 22.87
N LEU A 251 15.69 -6.51 23.00
CA LEU A 251 16.92 -6.65 23.79
C LEU A 251 16.90 -5.67 24.97
N PRO A 252 17.11 -6.12 26.22
CA PRO A 252 17.10 -5.26 27.40
C PRO A 252 18.28 -4.27 27.42
N SER A 253 18.16 -3.20 28.21
CA SER A 253 19.18 -2.14 28.38
C SER A 253 20.63 -2.65 28.50
N ALA A 254 20.82 -3.78 29.17
CA ALA A 254 22.13 -4.38 29.43
C ALA A 254 22.79 -5.06 28.21
N ILE A 255 22.09 -5.20 27.07
CA ILE A 255 22.54 -5.93 25.88
C ILE A 255 22.78 -4.96 24.70
N THR A 256 23.81 -5.24 23.89
CA THR A 256 24.13 -4.56 22.62
C THR A 256 23.98 -5.54 21.46
N TYR A 257 23.43 -5.09 20.33
CA TYR A 257 23.55 -5.80 19.06
C TYR A 257 24.89 -5.48 18.40
N GLU A 258 25.64 -6.50 18.00
CA GLU A 258 26.99 -6.37 17.44
C GLU A 258 26.99 -6.51 15.90
N SER A 259 26.41 -7.59 15.37
CA SER A 259 26.42 -7.91 13.94
C SER A 259 25.39 -8.99 13.59
N ALA A 260 25.21 -9.26 12.30
CA ALA A 260 24.49 -10.44 11.83
C ALA A 260 25.24 -11.15 10.71
N THR A 261 24.98 -12.45 10.58
CA THR A 261 25.71 -13.40 9.73
C THR A 261 24.81 -14.16 8.75
N LEU A 262 23.51 -14.22 9.04
CA LEU A 262 22.45 -14.69 8.15
C LEU A 262 21.20 -13.86 8.41
N ASN A 263 20.57 -13.35 7.35
CA ASN A 263 19.34 -12.53 7.37
C ASN A 263 19.34 -11.46 8.48
N PRO A 264 20.04 -10.33 8.27
CA PRO A 264 20.20 -9.29 9.29
C PRO A 264 18.85 -8.65 9.68
N PRO A 265 18.65 -8.30 10.96
CA PRO A 265 17.51 -7.49 11.39
C PRO A 265 17.64 -6.03 10.95
N SER A 266 16.49 -5.37 10.83
CA SER A 266 16.37 -3.93 11.06
C SER A 266 16.62 -3.65 12.54
N VAL A 267 17.49 -2.68 12.86
CA VAL A 267 17.98 -2.45 14.23
C VAL A 267 17.55 -1.09 14.76
N ASN A 268 16.57 -1.08 15.67
CA ASN A 268 16.12 0.13 16.35
C ASN A 268 16.88 0.29 17.68
N LEU A 269 17.96 1.07 17.68
CA LEU A 269 18.83 1.31 18.83
C LEU A 269 18.26 2.36 19.80
N GLY A 270 17.21 1.99 20.53
CA GLY A 270 16.72 2.77 21.66
C GLY A 270 17.72 2.86 22.82
N ARG A 271 17.55 3.89 23.66
CA ARG A 271 18.49 4.25 24.74
C ARG A 271 18.57 3.19 25.85
N ASP A 272 17.42 2.63 26.19
CA ASP A 272 17.22 1.71 27.32
C ASP A 272 16.68 0.34 26.90
N ILE A 273 16.26 0.18 25.64
CA ILE A 273 15.82 -1.06 25.00
C ILE A 273 16.26 -0.98 23.53
N SER A 274 16.68 -2.08 22.91
CA SER A 274 16.93 -2.12 21.46
C SER A 274 16.06 -3.20 20.82
N GLN A 275 15.36 -2.88 19.72
CA GLN A 275 14.53 -3.84 19.00
C GLN A 275 15.23 -4.30 17.73
N LEU A 276 15.13 -5.60 17.47
CA LEU A 276 15.58 -6.25 16.24
C LEU A 276 14.34 -6.78 15.52
N GLU A 277 14.14 -6.35 14.28
CA GLU A 277 12.93 -6.61 13.53
C GLU A 277 13.27 -7.29 12.20
N TRP A 278 12.53 -8.35 11.86
CA TRP A 278 12.58 -9.00 10.56
C TRP A 278 11.18 -9.10 9.97
N PHE A 279 11.09 -9.00 8.65
CA PHE A 279 9.86 -9.24 7.90
C PHE A 279 10.10 -10.38 6.92
N VAL A 280 9.20 -11.36 6.87
CA VAL A 280 9.23 -12.50 5.95
C VAL A 280 7.88 -12.61 5.27
N HIS A 281 7.84 -12.30 3.97
CA HIS A 281 6.59 -12.05 3.24
C HIS A 281 5.69 -13.28 3.18
N LEU A 282 6.28 -14.45 2.89
CA LEU A 282 5.60 -15.72 2.72
C LEU A 282 6.42 -16.86 3.33
N LEU A 283 5.74 -17.88 3.86
CA LEU A 283 6.34 -19.18 4.14
C LEU A 283 5.39 -20.30 3.69
N PHE A 284 5.93 -21.28 2.97
CA PHE A 284 5.17 -22.39 2.36
C PHE A 284 5.33 -23.71 3.15
N GLU A 285 4.48 -24.70 2.85
CA GLU A 285 4.67 -26.08 3.34
C GLU A 285 6.09 -26.59 2.98
N GLY A 286 6.82 -27.08 3.99
CA GLY A 286 8.22 -27.50 3.85
C GLY A 286 9.26 -26.39 3.60
N GLY A 287 8.86 -25.12 3.60
CA GLY A 287 9.78 -23.98 3.57
C GLY A 287 10.29 -23.62 4.98
N SER A 288 11.45 -22.98 5.05
CA SER A 288 12.06 -22.55 6.32
C SER A 288 12.90 -21.29 6.16
N TRP A 289 12.78 -20.36 7.09
CA TRP A 289 13.60 -19.15 7.19
C TRP A 289 14.40 -19.16 8.49
N GLN A 290 15.60 -18.57 8.48
CA GLN A 290 16.43 -18.40 9.68
C GLN A 290 17.15 -17.05 9.69
N SER A 291 17.46 -16.53 10.88
CA SER A 291 18.40 -15.44 11.10
C SER A 291 19.45 -15.84 12.15
N GLN A 292 20.68 -15.35 11.98
CA GLN A 292 21.77 -15.56 12.94
C GLN A 292 22.49 -14.24 13.21
N PHE A 293 22.46 -13.78 14.45
CA PHE A 293 22.99 -12.48 14.87
C PHE A 293 23.71 -12.53 16.21
N GLN A 294 24.58 -11.56 16.46
CA GLN A 294 25.46 -11.51 17.61
C GLN A 294 25.09 -10.38 18.57
N VAL A 295 25.14 -10.67 19.86
CA VAL A 295 24.91 -9.69 20.94
C VAL A 295 25.98 -9.78 22.03
N SER A 296 26.23 -8.66 22.69
CA SER A 296 27.16 -8.53 23.82
C SER A 296 26.51 -7.83 25.02
N ALA A 297 27.20 -7.75 26.17
CA ALA A 297 26.70 -7.10 27.38
C ALA A 297 27.42 -5.77 27.67
N LYS A 298 26.66 -4.72 28.03
CA LYS A 298 27.13 -3.34 28.22
C LYS A 298 27.84 -3.05 29.55
N ARG A 299 27.76 -3.94 30.55
CA ARG A 299 28.25 -3.68 31.92
C ARG A 299 28.80 -4.94 32.60
N GLU A 300 29.73 -4.75 33.52
CA GLU A 300 30.30 -5.81 34.36
C GLU A 300 29.21 -6.54 35.16
N GLY A 301 29.17 -7.87 35.04
CA GLY A 301 28.12 -8.73 35.61
C GLY A 301 27.58 -9.78 34.64
N SER A 302 26.40 -10.32 34.97
CA SER A 302 25.63 -11.26 34.17
C SER A 302 24.20 -10.75 33.99
N THR A 303 23.63 -10.97 32.80
CA THR A 303 22.27 -10.56 32.44
C THR A 303 21.63 -11.64 31.57
N GLN A 304 20.32 -11.83 31.66
CA GLN A 304 19.58 -12.70 30.76
C GLN A 304 19.12 -11.92 29.55
N ILE A 305 19.17 -12.57 28.38
CA ILE A 305 18.95 -11.91 27.09
C ILE A 305 17.45 -11.86 26.74
N LEU A 306 16.71 -12.92 27.09
CA LEU A 306 15.27 -13.03 26.87
C LEU A 306 14.50 -12.62 28.13
N GLN A 307 14.42 -11.31 28.37
CA GLN A 307 13.59 -10.72 29.44
C GLN A 307 12.53 -9.75 28.94
N GLU A 308 12.68 -9.23 27.72
CA GLU A 308 11.79 -8.21 27.14
C GLU A 308 10.79 -8.83 26.15
N PRO A 309 9.52 -8.36 26.09
CA PRO A 309 8.50 -8.89 25.20
C PRO A 309 8.97 -8.98 23.74
N SER A 310 8.86 -10.17 23.16
CA SER A 310 9.38 -10.50 21.84
C SER A 310 8.41 -11.46 21.16
N SER A 311 8.04 -11.20 19.90
CA SER A 311 6.93 -11.86 19.22
C SER A 311 7.29 -12.37 17.82
N VAL A 312 6.51 -13.34 17.35
CA VAL A 312 6.33 -13.61 15.91
C VAL A 312 4.84 -13.42 15.59
N GLU A 313 4.54 -12.44 14.76
CA GLU A 313 3.19 -12.06 14.36
C GLU A 313 3.01 -12.36 12.88
N TYR A 314 1.91 -12.99 12.49
CA TYR A 314 1.71 -13.42 11.10
C TYR A 314 0.24 -13.68 10.74
N ASN A 315 -0.05 -13.58 9.45
CA ASN A 315 -1.30 -14.06 8.87
C ASN A 315 -1.16 -15.53 8.47
N GLY A 316 -1.74 -16.44 9.24
CA GLY A 316 -1.79 -17.86 8.91
C GLY A 316 -2.59 -18.13 7.63
N GLY A 317 -2.25 -19.18 6.88
CA GLY A 317 -2.78 -19.49 5.55
C GLY A 317 -4.30 -19.73 5.41
N THR A 318 -5.07 -19.58 6.49
CA THR A 318 -6.54 -19.53 6.52
C THR A 318 -7.10 -18.11 6.74
N GLY A 319 -6.27 -17.07 6.67
CA GLY A 319 -6.65 -15.67 6.96
C GLY A 319 -6.74 -15.33 8.46
N GLN A 320 -6.04 -16.08 9.31
CA GLN A 320 -6.02 -15.90 10.76
C GLN A 320 -4.80 -15.05 11.17
N HIS A 321 -4.99 -13.91 11.83
CA HIS A 321 -3.87 -13.25 12.52
C HIS A 321 -3.45 -14.06 13.75
N VAL A 322 -2.14 -14.28 13.91
CA VAL A 322 -1.53 -15.06 15.00
C VAL A 322 -0.40 -14.24 15.62
N ILE A 323 -0.27 -14.32 16.95
CA ILE A 323 0.85 -13.77 17.72
C ILE A 323 1.43 -14.92 18.55
N VAL A 324 2.73 -15.16 18.41
CA VAL A 324 3.49 -16.16 19.19
C VAL A 324 4.48 -15.43 20.08
N ASP A 325 4.30 -15.53 21.40
CA ASP A 325 5.22 -14.96 22.38
C ASP A 325 6.47 -15.84 22.56
N LEU A 326 7.64 -15.21 22.43
CA LEU A 326 8.95 -15.85 22.57
C LEU A 326 9.42 -15.95 24.04
N LEU A 327 8.74 -15.30 24.99
CA LEU A 327 9.07 -15.39 26.42
C LEU A 327 8.39 -16.58 27.14
N THR A 328 7.10 -16.81 26.92
CA THR A 328 6.35 -17.90 27.60
C THR A 328 6.45 -19.26 26.90
N SER A 329 6.98 -19.30 25.67
CA SER A 329 7.20 -20.53 24.91
C SER A 329 8.26 -21.43 25.55
N SER A 330 7.86 -22.59 26.08
CA SER A 330 8.75 -23.56 26.70
C SER A 330 9.53 -24.40 25.66
N PHE A 331 10.49 -23.76 24.99
CA PHE A 331 11.32 -24.38 23.95
C PHE A 331 12.15 -25.57 24.49
N SER A 332 11.71 -26.80 24.20
CA SER A 332 12.45 -28.03 24.50
C SER A 332 13.08 -28.61 23.23
N PHE A 333 14.41 -28.70 23.21
CA PHE A 333 15.17 -29.12 22.04
C PHE A 333 15.19 -30.65 21.86
N ALA A 334 15.12 -31.10 20.61
CA ALA A 334 15.76 -32.32 20.17
C ALA A 334 17.09 -31.94 19.46
N PRO A 335 18.27 -32.26 20.02
CA PRO A 335 19.54 -31.81 19.45
C PRO A 335 19.93 -32.62 18.20
N LEU A 336 20.08 -31.92 17.08
CA LEU A 336 20.66 -32.49 15.86
C LEU A 336 22.18 -32.73 16.06
N GLN A 337 22.67 -33.89 15.64
CA GLN A 337 24.00 -34.40 15.99
C GLN A 337 25.11 -33.79 15.12
N VAL A 338 26.19 -33.34 15.76
CA VAL A 338 27.52 -33.17 15.14
C VAL A 338 28.54 -33.90 16.02
N GLY A 339 29.64 -34.39 15.41
CA GLY A 339 30.52 -35.41 15.98
C GLY A 339 31.23 -35.07 17.31
N GLN A 340 31.53 -36.13 18.07
CA GLN A 340 32.14 -36.09 19.41
C GLN A 340 33.60 -35.63 19.43
N SER A 341 34.04 -35.06 20.58
CA SER A 341 35.29 -35.52 21.22
C SER A 341 35.35 -35.25 22.74
N THR A 342 35.10 -36.31 23.53
CA THR A 342 35.68 -36.66 24.85
C THR A 342 36.11 -35.58 25.87
N GLY A 343 35.59 -35.62 27.12
CA GLY A 343 36.18 -34.86 28.25
C GLY A 343 35.47 -34.90 29.63
N THR A 344 35.61 -36.00 30.37
CA THR A 344 35.36 -36.25 31.82
C THR A 344 35.58 -35.08 32.83
N THR A 345 34.98 -34.92 34.04
CA THR A 345 33.98 -35.66 34.89
C THR A 345 33.66 -34.90 36.21
N ASN A 346 32.47 -35.10 36.82
CA ASN A 346 32.13 -35.06 38.29
C ASN A 346 32.21 -33.69 39.06
N SER A 347 31.53 -33.41 40.22
CA SER A 347 30.36 -33.98 40.96
C SER A 347 29.95 -33.09 42.19
N GLY A 348 28.64 -32.93 42.54
CA GLY A 348 28.06 -32.27 43.76
C GLY A 348 27.96 -30.72 43.73
N ASN A 349 26.97 -29.92 44.22
CA ASN A 349 25.81 -29.98 45.17
C ASN A 349 26.19 -29.81 46.68
N THR A 350 25.60 -29.00 47.59
CA THR A 350 24.32 -28.21 47.78
C THR A 350 24.60 -26.76 48.31
N GLY A 351 23.69 -25.82 48.68
CA GLY A 351 22.21 -25.63 48.65
C GLY A 351 21.57 -24.93 49.90
N ASN A 352 20.33 -24.39 49.79
CA ASN A 352 19.33 -23.96 50.85
C ASN A 352 19.22 -22.48 51.41
N THR A 353 17.97 -21.99 51.69
CA THR A 353 17.40 -20.90 52.62
C THR A 353 17.36 -19.31 52.33
N GLY A 354 16.17 -18.57 52.36
CA GLY A 354 15.91 -17.05 52.14
C GLY A 354 14.48 -16.34 52.45
N ASN A 355 14.20 -14.99 52.19
CA ASN A 355 12.96 -14.15 52.63
C ASN A 355 12.48 -12.82 51.82
N THR A 356 11.34 -12.08 52.14
CA THR A 356 10.65 -10.92 51.34
C THR A 356 9.61 -9.90 52.04
N GLY A 357 9.24 -8.66 51.50
CA GLY A 357 7.88 -7.91 51.69
C GLY A 357 7.51 -6.36 51.20
N ASN A 358 6.29 -5.96 50.57
CA ASN A 358 5.62 -4.53 50.23
C ASN A 358 4.14 -4.23 49.46
N THR A 359 3.45 -2.98 49.31
CA THR A 359 2.04 -2.52 48.62
C THR A 359 1.63 -0.92 48.41
N GLY A 360 0.56 -0.14 47.81
CA GLY A 360 -0.77 -0.04 46.92
C GLY A 360 -1.72 1.35 46.83
N SER A 361 -2.69 1.73 45.86
CA SER A 361 -3.67 3.02 45.68
C SER A 361 -4.80 3.12 44.45
N THR A 362 -5.77 4.04 43.91
CA THR A 362 -6.82 5.26 44.02
C THR A 362 -7.64 5.67 42.62
N GLY A 363 -8.70 6.52 42.16
CA GLY A 363 -9.89 7.58 42.35
C GLY A 363 -10.49 8.29 40.96
N ASN A 364 -11.51 9.19 40.51
CA ASN A 364 -12.90 9.99 40.69
C ASN A 364 -13.41 10.84 39.33
N THR A 365 -14.47 11.71 38.90
CA THR A 365 -15.97 12.25 38.93
C THR A 365 -16.31 13.51 37.89
N GLY A 366 -17.41 14.22 37.33
CA GLY A 366 -18.97 14.52 37.08
C GLY A 366 -19.33 15.92 36.25
N ASN A 367 -20.45 16.66 35.73
CA ASN A 367 -21.99 16.83 35.35
C ASN A 367 -22.36 18.25 34.53
N THR A 368 -23.48 18.95 34.01
CA THR A 368 -24.97 19.02 33.40
C THR A 368 -25.53 20.56 33.06
N GLY A 369 -26.59 21.22 32.36
CA GLY A 369 -27.87 21.26 31.42
C GLY A 369 -28.66 22.73 31.33
N ASN A 370 -29.75 23.35 30.63
CA ASN A 370 -30.86 23.42 29.49
C ASN A 370 -31.59 24.91 29.32
N THR A 371 -32.65 25.58 28.60
CA THR A 371 -33.92 25.65 27.63
C THR A 371 -34.33 27.16 27.09
N GLY A 372 -35.34 27.81 26.32
CA GLY A 372 -36.64 27.80 25.39
C GLY A 372 -37.48 29.23 25.29
N THR A 373 -38.51 29.84 24.51
CA THR A 373 -39.48 29.90 23.24
C THR A 373 -40.23 31.37 23.01
N THR A 374 -41.25 31.95 22.21
CA THR A 374 -42.36 31.81 21.08
C THR A 374 -43.28 33.15 20.67
N GLN A 375 -44.06 33.39 19.50
CA GLN A 375 -44.94 34.68 19.14
C GLN A 375 -46.36 34.84 18.28
N GLN A 376 -46.65 35.74 17.22
CA GLN A 376 -47.99 36.56 16.87
C GLN A 376 -48.64 36.89 15.36
N PRO A 377 -49.78 37.71 15.07
CA PRO A 377 -50.74 37.81 13.81
C PRO A 377 -51.12 39.15 12.89
N VAL A 378 -52.36 39.38 12.24
CA VAL A 378 -52.77 40.02 10.83
C VAL A 378 -54.01 41.08 10.50
N ASN A 379 -54.32 41.53 9.20
CA ASN A 379 -55.40 42.38 8.44
C ASN A 379 -56.11 41.55 7.26
N MET A 380 -56.58 42.03 6.06
CA MET A 380 -56.81 41.10 4.89
C MET A 380 -55.45 40.66 4.32
N PRO A 381 -55.08 39.36 4.36
CA PRO A 381 -53.73 38.93 3.98
C PRO A 381 -53.54 38.88 2.45
N PRO A 382 -52.35 39.24 1.93
CA PRO A 382 -52.01 39.03 0.52
C PRO A 382 -51.97 37.55 0.14
N THR A 383 -51.85 37.23 -1.15
CA THR A 383 -51.57 35.87 -1.64
C THR A 383 -50.07 35.73 -1.93
N ALA A 384 -49.37 34.97 -1.08
CA ALA A 384 -47.96 34.67 -1.24
C ALA A 384 -47.71 33.55 -2.26
N ASP A 385 -46.72 33.74 -3.14
CA ASP A 385 -46.21 32.73 -4.07
C ASP A 385 -44.68 32.58 -3.90
N LEU A 386 -44.15 31.40 -4.22
CA LEU A 386 -42.73 31.08 -4.08
C LEU A 386 -42.36 29.88 -4.97
N VAL A 387 -41.47 30.12 -5.94
CA VAL A 387 -40.96 29.10 -6.87
C VAL A 387 -39.45 29.25 -7.10
N PHE A 388 -38.83 28.23 -7.68
CA PHE A 388 -37.54 28.37 -8.34
C PHE A 388 -37.76 28.84 -9.80
N PRO A 389 -36.89 29.71 -10.36
CA PRO A 389 -36.96 30.08 -11.77
C PRO A 389 -36.91 28.86 -12.70
N ALA A 390 -37.72 28.91 -13.77
CA ALA A 390 -37.81 27.80 -14.73
C ALA A 390 -36.44 27.51 -15.38
N GLY A 391 -35.99 26.25 -15.30
CA GLY A 391 -34.66 25.84 -15.77
C GLY A 391 -33.56 25.84 -14.69
N SER A 392 -33.89 26.17 -13.44
CA SER A 392 -32.99 25.93 -12.29
C SER A 392 -32.65 24.44 -12.15
N ALA A 393 -31.44 24.15 -11.67
CA ALA A 393 -30.93 22.78 -11.59
C ALA A 393 -31.80 21.87 -10.68
N THR A 394 -32.11 20.66 -11.16
CA THR A 394 -32.90 19.66 -10.39
C THR A 394 -32.11 18.97 -9.28
N THR A 395 -30.83 19.30 -9.14
CA THR A 395 -29.96 18.89 -8.04
C THR A 395 -29.28 20.15 -7.54
N LEU A 396 -29.35 20.38 -6.23
CA LEU A 396 -28.72 21.51 -5.58
C LEU A 396 -27.60 20.98 -4.67
N PHE A 397 -26.41 21.54 -4.82
CA PHE A 397 -25.24 21.21 -4.03
C PHE A 397 -25.04 22.21 -2.90
N TRP A 398 -24.39 21.77 -1.82
CA TRP A 398 -24.03 22.67 -0.74
C TRP A 398 -23.14 23.83 -1.23
N GLY A 399 -23.47 25.05 -0.81
CA GLY A 399 -22.88 26.28 -1.34
C GLY A 399 -23.58 26.89 -2.56
N ASP A 400 -24.49 26.17 -3.23
CA ASP A 400 -25.24 26.71 -4.36
C ASP A 400 -26.05 27.96 -3.98
N ALA A 401 -25.98 28.99 -4.82
CA ALA A 401 -26.89 30.12 -4.78
C ALA A 401 -28.28 29.67 -5.28
N VAL A 402 -29.18 29.45 -4.32
CA VAL A 402 -30.59 29.17 -4.60
C VAL A 402 -31.28 30.49 -4.94
N VAL A 403 -31.82 30.57 -6.15
CA VAL A 403 -32.59 31.74 -6.60
C VAL A 403 -34.07 31.47 -6.30
N PHE A 404 -34.67 32.36 -5.52
CA PHE A 404 -36.07 32.31 -5.16
C PHE A 404 -36.84 33.42 -5.91
N ASP A 405 -37.98 33.04 -6.46
CA ASP A 405 -38.90 33.95 -7.13
C ASP A 405 -40.23 33.98 -6.39
N ALA A 406 -40.54 35.15 -5.81
CA ALA A 406 -41.82 35.46 -5.17
C ALA A 406 -42.65 36.47 -5.96
N SER A 407 -42.24 36.84 -7.18
CA SER A 407 -42.91 37.85 -8.03
C SER A 407 -44.29 37.42 -8.53
N GLY A 408 -44.64 36.15 -8.36
CA GLY A 408 -46.00 35.63 -8.53
C GLY A 408 -46.99 36.12 -7.47
N SER A 409 -46.49 36.60 -6.30
CA SER A 409 -47.27 37.09 -5.16
C SER A 409 -48.14 38.30 -5.52
N LYS A 410 -49.36 38.33 -4.99
CA LYS A 410 -50.36 39.36 -5.31
C LYS A 410 -51.19 39.73 -4.09
N ASP A 411 -51.59 40.99 -4.03
CA ASP A 411 -52.57 41.50 -3.08
C ASP A 411 -53.89 41.78 -3.83
N SER A 412 -55.02 41.62 -3.14
CA SER A 412 -56.37 41.86 -3.67
C SER A 412 -56.83 43.30 -3.49
N ASP A 413 -56.36 43.97 -2.44
CA ASP A 413 -56.86 45.28 -1.98
C ASP A 413 -55.74 46.31 -1.77
N GLY A 414 -54.48 45.90 -1.98
CA GLY A 414 -53.30 46.77 -1.95
C GLY A 414 -52.16 46.34 -2.88
N THR A 415 -50.94 46.49 -2.39
CA THR A 415 -49.67 46.25 -3.07
C THR A 415 -48.65 45.66 -2.10
N ILE A 416 -47.81 44.74 -2.57
CA ILE A 416 -46.74 44.16 -1.76
C ILE A 416 -45.63 45.18 -1.57
N THR A 417 -45.37 45.57 -0.33
CA THR A 417 -44.33 46.56 0.02
C THR A 417 -43.05 45.91 0.51
N LYS A 418 -43.13 44.68 1.03
CA LYS A 418 -42.03 44.02 1.73
C LYS A 418 -42.13 42.50 1.59
N LEU A 419 -40.99 41.87 1.31
CA LEU A 419 -40.78 40.43 1.34
C LEU A 419 -39.78 40.10 2.45
N GLU A 420 -40.23 39.44 3.50
CA GLU A 420 -39.41 38.98 4.62
C GLU A 420 -39.15 37.48 4.48
N TRP A 421 -37.89 37.07 4.55
CA TRP A 421 -37.45 35.72 4.23
C TRP A 421 -36.85 35.04 5.45
N ASP A 422 -37.27 33.81 5.69
CA ASP A 422 -36.83 32.88 6.73
C ASP A 422 -36.36 31.63 5.98
N TRP A 423 -35.05 31.41 5.88
CA TRP A 423 -34.50 30.41 4.96
C TRP A 423 -34.66 28.99 5.48
N THR A 424 -34.77 28.82 6.80
CA THR A 424 -34.81 27.52 7.47
C THR A 424 -36.19 27.14 8.01
N ASN A 425 -37.12 28.10 8.05
CA ASN A 425 -38.41 28.04 8.75
C ASN A 425 -38.24 27.83 10.26
N ASP A 426 -37.30 28.56 10.88
CA ASP A 426 -37.12 28.58 12.34
C ASP A 426 -37.89 29.70 13.05
N GLY A 427 -38.46 30.64 12.28
CA GLY A 427 -39.22 31.80 12.77
C GLY A 427 -38.45 33.12 12.75
N THR A 428 -37.15 33.09 12.44
CA THR A 428 -36.30 34.29 12.29
C THR A 428 -36.41 34.84 10.86
N ILE A 429 -36.52 36.16 10.72
CA ILE A 429 -36.40 36.82 9.42
C ILE A 429 -34.92 37.10 9.15
N ASP A 430 -34.33 36.34 8.24
CA ASP A 430 -32.93 36.40 7.83
C ASP A 430 -32.67 37.53 6.81
N PHE A 431 -33.64 37.83 5.94
CA PHE A 431 -33.49 38.82 4.87
C PHE A 431 -34.79 39.59 4.61
N THR A 432 -34.67 40.82 4.09
CA THR A 432 -35.82 41.64 3.71
C THR A 432 -35.56 42.40 2.41
N SER A 433 -36.44 42.23 1.43
CA SER A 433 -36.54 43.15 0.29
C SER A 433 -37.76 44.07 0.46
N ASN A 434 -37.67 45.29 -0.06
CA ASN A 434 -38.76 46.27 -0.16
C ASN A 434 -39.35 46.35 -1.58
N SER A 435 -39.19 45.27 -2.37
CA SER A 435 -39.63 45.16 -3.76
C SER A 435 -40.17 43.76 -4.04
N ALA A 436 -41.41 43.70 -4.53
CA ALA A 436 -42.12 42.44 -4.79
C ALA A 436 -41.55 41.64 -5.98
N THR A 437 -40.74 42.28 -6.82
CA THR A 437 -40.20 41.70 -8.07
C THR A 437 -38.74 41.26 -7.94
N ASP A 438 -38.14 41.35 -6.76
CA ASP A 438 -36.74 40.99 -6.54
C ASP A 438 -36.55 39.47 -6.55
N LEU A 439 -35.70 38.98 -7.45
CA LEU A 439 -35.19 37.61 -7.40
C LEU A 439 -34.14 37.49 -6.29
N VAL A 440 -34.57 37.05 -5.11
CA VAL A 440 -33.71 36.94 -3.94
C VAL A 440 -32.83 35.70 -4.07
N ARG A 441 -31.54 35.85 -3.74
CA ARG A 441 -30.56 34.77 -3.74
C ARG A 441 -30.09 34.50 -2.32
N HIS A 442 -30.09 33.24 -1.93
CA HIS A 442 -29.57 32.78 -0.66
C HIS A 442 -28.72 31.52 -0.85
N VAL A 443 -27.73 31.34 0.01
CA VAL A 443 -26.91 30.12 0.07
C VAL A 443 -27.05 29.52 1.45
N TYR A 444 -27.35 28.23 1.49
CA TYR A 444 -27.49 27.47 2.73
C TYR A 444 -26.14 27.04 3.29
N GLY A 445 -25.87 27.39 4.55
CA GLY A 445 -24.64 27.02 5.25
C GLY A 445 -24.44 25.53 5.55
N LYS A 446 -25.41 24.64 5.25
CA LYS A 446 -25.32 23.19 5.54
C LYS A 446 -25.98 22.31 4.45
N VAL A 447 -25.63 21.03 4.42
CA VAL A 447 -26.38 19.97 3.70
C VAL A 447 -27.67 19.61 4.44
N GLY A 448 -28.67 19.07 3.73
CA GLY A 448 -29.91 18.58 4.32
C GLY A 448 -31.17 19.06 3.58
N GLU A 449 -32.31 18.93 4.25
CA GLU A 449 -33.59 19.44 3.77
C GLU A 449 -34.01 20.68 4.56
N PHE A 450 -34.27 21.76 3.85
CA PHE A 450 -34.67 23.06 4.38
C PHE A 450 -36.06 23.43 3.87
N THR A 451 -36.72 24.34 4.57
CA THR A 451 -37.98 24.93 4.13
C THR A 451 -37.78 26.43 4.04
N ALA A 452 -37.56 26.96 2.84
CA ALA A 452 -37.56 28.40 2.63
C ALA A 452 -38.98 28.93 2.84
N ARG A 453 -39.14 29.98 3.64
CA ARG A 453 -40.40 30.65 3.91
C ARG A 453 -40.28 32.12 3.52
N VAL A 454 -41.19 32.58 2.68
CA VAL A 454 -41.39 34.02 2.42
C VAL A 454 -42.65 34.48 3.11
N VAL A 455 -42.54 35.57 3.88
CA VAL A 455 -43.62 36.34 4.48
C VAL A 455 -43.80 37.60 3.63
N VAL A 456 -44.93 37.64 2.95
CA VAL A 456 -45.31 38.69 2.01
C VAL A 456 -46.15 39.72 2.77
N THR A 457 -45.69 40.98 2.85
CA THR A 457 -46.42 42.08 3.50
C THR A 457 -47.02 43.04 2.48
N ASP A 458 -48.29 43.37 2.66
CA ASP A 458 -49.00 44.39 1.89
C ASP A 458 -48.60 45.84 2.29
N ASN A 459 -49.37 46.86 1.87
CA ASN A 459 -49.18 48.27 2.24
C ASN A 459 -50.01 48.73 3.46
N ALA A 460 -50.70 47.82 4.15
CA ALA A 460 -51.54 48.07 5.33
C ALA A 460 -51.04 47.33 6.60
N GLY A 461 -50.09 46.42 6.44
CA GLY A 461 -49.43 45.65 7.49
C GLY A 461 -49.96 44.22 7.70
N ALA A 462 -50.80 43.63 6.84
CA ALA A 462 -51.03 42.18 6.92
C ALA A 462 -49.94 41.41 6.19
N THR A 463 -49.80 40.17 6.63
CA THR A 463 -48.84 39.21 6.13
C THR A 463 -49.54 37.93 5.74
N ASN A 464 -49.07 37.31 4.66
CA ASN A 464 -49.33 35.91 4.36
C ASN A 464 -48.02 35.25 3.95
N GLU A 465 -47.96 33.93 3.98
CA GLU A 465 -46.71 33.20 3.83
C GLU A 465 -46.77 32.06 2.84
N LYS A 466 -45.62 31.74 2.26
CA LYS A 466 -45.44 30.61 1.37
C LYS A 466 -44.13 29.89 1.69
N THR A 467 -44.22 28.56 1.79
CA THR A 467 -43.07 27.68 2.02
C THR A 467 -42.69 26.89 0.76
N LEU A 468 -41.40 26.73 0.51
CA LEU A 468 -40.83 25.90 -0.55
C LEU A 468 -39.74 24.99 0.04
N LYS A 469 -39.82 23.68 -0.22
CA LYS A 469 -38.81 22.72 0.24
C LYS A 469 -37.58 22.77 -0.64
N VAL A 470 -36.40 22.90 -0.02
CA VAL A 470 -35.09 22.90 -0.66
C VAL A 470 -34.33 21.67 -0.16
N THR A 471 -33.86 20.80 -1.04
CA THR A 471 -33.04 19.63 -0.66
C THR A 471 -31.64 19.79 -1.23
N LEU A 472 -30.65 19.81 -0.35
CA LEU A 472 -29.23 20.04 -0.66
C LEU A 472 -28.41 18.79 -0.33
N THR A 473 -27.79 18.22 -1.36
CA THR A 473 -26.87 17.08 -1.23
C THR A 473 -25.44 17.54 -0.98
N ALA A 474 -24.66 16.70 -0.30
CA ALA A 474 -23.22 16.92 -0.14
C ALA A 474 -22.53 16.98 -1.50
N GLY A 475 -21.77 18.06 -1.73
CA GLY A 475 -20.97 18.26 -2.93
C GLY A 475 -20.81 19.73 -3.31
N MET A 476 -20.23 19.98 -4.48
CA MET A 476 -19.91 21.32 -4.97
C MET A 476 -20.11 21.46 -6.49
N ARG A 477 -20.35 22.68 -6.96
CA ARG A 477 -20.29 23.02 -8.39
C ARG A 477 -18.87 23.18 -8.92
N ALA A 478 -18.72 22.90 -10.21
CA ALA A 478 -17.49 23.10 -10.96
C ALA A 478 -16.93 24.53 -10.90
N GLY A 479 -17.79 25.53 -10.69
CA GLY A 479 -17.40 26.93 -10.54
C GLY A 479 -16.57 27.24 -9.28
N ALA A 480 -16.71 26.46 -8.20
CA ALA A 480 -15.88 26.63 -6.99
C ALA A 480 -14.54 25.88 -7.10
N ALA A 481 -14.55 24.71 -7.75
CA ALA A 481 -13.34 23.95 -8.11
C ALA A 481 -12.40 24.71 -9.09
N ALA A 482 -12.93 25.78 -9.69
CA ALA A 482 -12.35 26.59 -10.75
C ALA A 482 -11.51 27.79 -10.26
N SER A 483 -11.20 27.93 -8.98
CA SER A 483 -10.29 28.98 -8.51
C SER A 483 -8.83 28.75 -8.96
N SER A 484 -8.13 29.85 -9.25
CA SER A 484 -6.69 29.90 -9.52
C SER A 484 -5.83 29.79 -8.26
N ASP A 485 -6.39 30.00 -7.06
CA ASP A 485 -5.59 30.06 -5.81
C ASP A 485 -4.97 28.69 -5.46
N PHE A 486 -5.62 27.60 -5.87
CA PHE A 486 -5.11 26.22 -5.82
C PHE A 486 -4.01 25.92 -6.88
N SER A 487 -3.47 26.93 -7.56
CA SER A 487 -2.29 26.81 -8.45
C SER A 487 -0.99 26.66 -7.67
N ASN A 488 -0.94 27.19 -6.45
CA ASN A 488 0.19 26.98 -5.55
C ASN A 488 0.35 25.48 -5.29
N ASN A 489 1.53 24.94 -5.57
CA ASN A 489 1.88 23.62 -5.05
C ASN A 489 1.92 23.72 -3.50
N PRO A 490 1.27 22.83 -2.73
CA PRO A 490 1.50 22.75 -1.30
C PRO A 490 2.99 22.67 -0.93
N THR A 491 3.28 22.80 0.37
CA THR A 491 4.55 22.31 0.96
C THR A 491 4.61 20.78 0.92
N THR A 492 4.58 20.25 -0.30
CA THR A 492 4.86 18.87 -0.65
C THR A 492 6.25 18.52 -0.14
N PRO A 493 6.42 17.36 0.52
CA PRO A 493 7.74 16.83 0.85
C PRO A 493 8.65 16.87 -0.39
N ASP A 494 9.93 17.18 -0.22
CA ASP A 494 10.84 17.37 -1.36
C ASP A 494 10.87 16.16 -2.29
N TRP A 495 10.73 14.97 -1.74
CA TRP A 495 10.65 13.69 -2.46
C TRP A 495 9.52 13.64 -3.50
N MET A 496 8.36 14.24 -3.20
CA MET A 496 7.17 14.16 -4.06
C MET A 496 7.33 15.00 -5.34
N LYS A 497 8.36 15.84 -5.40
CA LYS A 497 8.65 16.76 -6.51
C LYS A 497 9.37 16.08 -7.69
N TYR A 498 9.77 14.82 -7.55
CA TYR A 498 10.56 14.08 -8.53
C TYR A 498 9.72 13.11 -9.42
N TYR A 499 8.54 12.67 -8.99
CA TYR A 499 7.74 11.64 -9.67
C TYR A 499 6.79 12.17 -10.75
N ILE A 500 7.26 13.04 -11.65
CA ILE A 500 6.37 13.90 -12.45
C ILE A 500 6.68 13.94 -13.97
N GLU A 501 7.47 13.02 -14.53
CA GLU A 501 7.40 12.71 -15.97
C GLU A 501 7.38 11.19 -16.17
N ASP A 502 6.83 10.75 -17.31
CA ASP A 502 6.87 9.40 -17.91
C ASP A 502 6.57 8.17 -17.03
N SER A 503 5.89 8.32 -15.89
CA SER A 503 5.41 7.19 -15.04
C SER A 503 6.53 6.23 -14.59
N VAL A 504 7.70 6.78 -14.25
CA VAL A 504 8.98 6.09 -13.97
C VAL A 504 8.98 5.20 -12.71
N VAL A 505 7.82 4.89 -12.13
CA VAL A 505 7.69 3.86 -11.07
C VAL A 505 6.54 2.91 -11.41
N THR A 506 6.87 1.66 -11.69
CA THR A 506 5.93 0.57 -11.96
C THR A 506 5.14 0.17 -10.70
N ASP A 507 4.01 -0.55 -10.84
CA ASP A 507 3.27 -1.07 -9.67
C ASP A 507 4.11 -2.06 -8.85
N GLU A 508 5.09 -2.69 -9.50
CA GLU A 508 6.08 -3.56 -8.88
C GLU A 508 7.10 -2.79 -8.07
N GLU A 509 7.71 -1.73 -8.63
CA GLU A 509 8.62 -0.88 -7.86
C GLU A 509 7.89 -0.24 -6.67
N VAL A 510 6.63 0.20 -6.81
CA VAL A 510 5.90 0.69 -5.63
C VAL A 510 5.55 -0.42 -4.64
N ARG A 511 5.24 -1.63 -5.09
CA ARG A 511 4.93 -2.77 -4.19
C ARG A 511 6.18 -3.28 -3.48
N ASP A 512 7.29 -3.39 -4.19
CA ASP A 512 8.61 -3.76 -3.68
C ASP A 512 9.08 -2.72 -2.66
N ALA A 513 8.97 -1.44 -2.99
CA ALA A 513 9.19 -0.35 -2.06
C ALA A 513 8.25 -0.49 -0.82
N ASN A 514 6.93 -0.61 -1.00
CA ASN A 514 5.95 -0.69 0.10
C ASN A 514 6.16 -1.92 1.01
N ALA A 515 6.73 -3.01 0.49
CA ALA A 515 7.13 -4.19 1.26
C ALA A 515 8.51 -4.03 1.94
N ARG A 516 9.34 -3.07 1.52
CA ARG A 516 10.71 -2.85 2.02
C ARG A 516 10.87 -1.75 3.07
N TYR A 517 9.87 -0.95 3.45
CA TYR A 517 10.06 0.21 4.36
C TYR A 517 10.28 -0.06 5.86
N ALA A 518 11.07 -1.09 6.17
CA ALA A 518 12.01 -1.02 7.28
C ALA A 518 13.44 -0.60 6.83
N ALA A 519 13.75 -0.68 5.53
CA ALA A 519 15.07 -0.44 4.94
C ALA A 519 15.18 0.89 4.15
N ASP A 520 16.42 1.34 3.92
CA ASP A 520 16.77 2.66 3.39
C ASP A 520 16.72 2.77 1.85
N VAL A 521 15.52 2.87 1.27
CA VAL A 521 15.38 3.29 -0.14
C VAL A 521 15.38 4.82 -0.23
N PHE A 522 16.25 5.38 -1.06
CA PHE A 522 16.35 6.82 -1.32
C PHE A 522 15.80 7.18 -2.70
N ILE A 523 15.18 8.35 -2.87
CA ILE A 523 14.83 8.82 -4.23
C ILE A 523 16.10 9.08 -5.04
N PRO A 524 16.21 8.57 -6.29
CA PRO A 524 17.34 8.83 -7.18
C PRO A 524 17.71 10.32 -7.26
N GLY A 525 19.01 10.61 -7.13
CA GLY A 525 19.52 11.99 -7.12
C GLY A 525 19.34 12.76 -5.80
N THR A 526 18.82 12.13 -4.75
CA THR A 526 18.55 12.77 -3.44
C THR A 526 19.21 12.05 -2.27
N GLN A 527 19.17 12.67 -1.09
CA GLN A 527 19.40 12.01 0.21
C GLN A 527 18.08 11.81 0.99
N TYR A 528 16.93 11.86 0.31
CA TYR A 528 15.65 11.64 0.96
C TYR A 528 15.32 10.14 1.02
N ARG A 529 15.35 9.57 2.23
CA ARG A 529 14.89 8.22 2.52
C ARG A 529 13.36 8.21 2.51
N LEU A 530 12.77 7.40 1.64
CA LEU A 530 11.32 7.17 1.60
C LEU A 530 10.85 6.40 2.85
N THR A 531 9.59 6.64 3.22
CA THR A 531 8.87 5.96 4.30
C THR A 531 7.70 5.14 3.75
N SER A 532 7.13 4.27 4.58
CA SER A 532 5.90 3.52 4.26
C SER A 532 4.77 4.47 3.84
N GLU A 533 4.63 5.58 4.57
CA GLU A 533 3.72 6.69 4.28
C GLU A 533 3.94 7.25 2.87
N ASP A 534 5.17 7.61 2.54
CA ASP A 534 5.51 8.20 1.22
C ASP A 534 5.19 7.25 0.07
N VAL A 535 5.29 5.94 0.29
CA VAL A 535 5.14 4.96 -0.78
C VAL A 535 3.69 4.50 -0.96
N GLN A 536 2.89 4.51 0.11
CA GLN A 536 1.42 4.54 -0.04
C GLN A 536 0.98 5.76 -0.89
N ALA A 537 1.66 6.91 -0.77
CA ALA A 537 1.42 8.06 -1.63
C ALA A 537 1.88 7.84 -3.08
N ILE A 538 3.04 7.21 -3.34
CA ILE A 538 3.44 6.82 -4.71
C ILE A 538 2.42 5.85 -5.33
N ILE A 539 1.89 4.88 -4.57
CA ILE A 539 0.84 3.95 -5.05
C ILE A 539 -0.38 4.75 -5.50
N GLN A 540 -0.82 5.72 -4.69
CA GLN A 540 -1.94 6.59 -5.03
C GLN A 540 -1.65 7.42 -6.29
N ILE A 541 -0.47 8.04 -6.43
CA ILE A 541 -0.09 8.82 -7.64
C ILE A 541 -0.12 7.93 -8.89
N ASN A 542 0.50 6.75 -8.84
CA ASN A 542 0.61 5.85 -10.00
C ASN A 542 -0.73 5.21 -10.37
N SER A 543 -1.54 4.83 -9.38
CA SER A 543 -2.91 4.36 -9.59
C SER A 543 -3.77 5.42 -10.27
N VAL A 544 -3.62 6.69 -9.87
CA VAL A 544 -4.32 7.83 -10.48
C VAL A 544 -3.85 8.02 -11.91
N ALA A 545 -2.54 8.16 -12.14
CA ALA A 545 -1.95 8.35 -13.46
C ALA A 545 -2.45 7.29 -14.46
N LYS A 546 -2.35 6.00 -14.09
CA LYS A 546 -2.82 4.88 -14.91
C LYS A 546 -4.31 4.93 -15.20
N GLN A 547 -5.13 5.30 -14.21
CA GLN A 547 -6.58 5.42 -14.39
C GLN A 547 -6.97 6.59 -15.30
N VAL A 548 -6.21 7.70 -15.27
CA VAL A 548 -6.47 8.87 -16.12
C VAL A 548 -5.77 8.84 -17.47
N MET A 549 -4.84 7.91 -17.74
CA MET A 549 -4.21 7.76 -19.07
C MET A 549 -5.21 7.63 -20.22
N LYS A 550 -6.39 7.01 -20.01
CA LYS A 550 -7.46 6.97 -21.02
C LYS A 550 -7.99 8.36 -21.41
N TYR A 551 -7.80 9.37 -20.58
CA TYR A 551 -8.15 10.78 -20.82
C TYR A 551 -6.98 11.59 -21.40
N ASN A 552 -5.89 10.96 -21.87
CA ASN A 552 -4.77 11.70 -22.49
C ASN A 552 -5.23 12.63 -23.63
N ASP A 553 -6.32 12.27 -24.32
CA ASP A 553 -7.05 13.13 -25.24
C ASP A 553 -8.45 13.48 -24.69
N VAL A 554 -8.79 14.77 -24.76
CA VAL A 554 -10.02 15.39 -24.22
C VAL A 554 -11.31 14.64 -24.60
N ALA A 555 -11.36 14.00 -25.78
CA ALA A 555 -12.54 13.31 -26.27
C ALA A 555 -13.06 12.21 -25.33
N ALA A 556 -12.16 11.48 -24.67
CA ALA A 556 -12.54 10.43 -23.71
C ALA A 556 -13.07 11.02 -22.39
N ALA A 557 -12.54 12.16 -21.93
CA ALA A 557 -13.05 12.85 -20.76
C ALA A 557 -14.46 13.44 -21.01
N LEU A 558 -14.69 14.02 -22.19
CA LEU A 558 -16.03 14.48 -22.60
C LEU A 558 -17.04 13.32 -22.65
N ALA A 559 -16.63 12.16 -23.20
CA ALA A 559 -17.49 10.97 -23.24
C ALA A 559 -17.83 10.42 -21.84
N ASP A 560 -16.88 10.45 -20.91
CA ASP A 560 -17.09 10.04 -19.51
C ASP A 560 -17.74 11.14 -18.64
N GLY A 561 -18.20 12.24 -19.23
CA GLY A 561 -19.02 13.27 -18.56
C GLY A 561 -18.25 14.35 -17.82
N TYR A 562 -16.97 14.60 -18.15
CA TYR A 562 -16.27 15.81 -17.72
C TYR A 562 -16.63 16.99 -18.66
N VAL A 563 -16.82 18.18 -18.10
CA VAL A 563 -17.20 19.41 -18.84
C VAL A 563 -16.07 20.44 -18.74
N LYS A 564 -15.74 21.11 -19.85
CA LYS A 564 -14.74 22.19 -19.87
C LYS A 564 -15.21 23.39 -19.04
N VAL A 565 -14.35 23.93 -18.18
CA VAL A 565 -14.70 25.09 -17.32
C VAL A 565 -13.87 26.34 -17.62
N GLY A 566 -12.63 26.22 -18.12
CA GLY A 566 -11.72 27.37 -18.28
C GLY A 566 -10.24 27.00 -18.21
N SER A 567 -9.40 27.94 -17.76
CA SER A 567 -7.97 27.76 -17.47
C SER A 567 -7.70 28.02 -15.97
N PHE A 568 -6.89 27.18 -15.31
CA PHE A 568 -6.91 27.05 -13.83
C PHE A 568 -5.57 26.95 -13.11
N VAL A 569 -4.50 26.85 -13.89
CA VAL A 569 -3.12 27.02 -13.42
C VAL A 569 -2.42 27.81 -14.52
N ASP A 570 -1.79 28.92 -14.16
CA ASP A 570 -1.09 29.76 -15.11
C ASP A 570 0.04 28.98 -15.81
N GLY A 571 0.20 29.22 -17.11
CA GLY A 571 1.16 28.50 -17.95
C GLY A 571 0.79 27.06 -18.32
N VAL A 572 -0.20 26.43 -17.67
CA VAL A 572 -0.60 25.04 -17.93
C VAL A 572 -1.57 24.98 -19.11
N GLY A 573 -2.80 25.45 -18.92
CA GLY A 573 -3.86 25.33 -19.91
C GLY A 573 -5.24 25.11 -19.30
N GLN A 574 -6.02 24.21 -19.92
CA GLN A 574 -7.46 24.09 -19.68
C GLN A 574 -7.79 22.96 -18.69
N ALA A 575 -8.86 23.11 -17.90
CA ALA A 575 -9.39 21.98 -17.13
C ALA A 575 -10.84 21.63 -17.46
N TYR A 576 -11.14 20.37 -17.17
CA TYR A 576 -12.41 19.70 -17.38
C TYR A 576 -12.83 19.08 -16.04
N VAL A 577 -14.06 19.33 -15.61
CA VAL A 577 -14.57 18.98 -14.28
C VAL A 577 -15.75 18.03 -14.38
N LYS A 578 -15.84 17.07 -13.46
CA LYS A 578 -16.96 16.14 -13.30
C LYS A 578 -17.62 16.34 -11.95
N GLU A 579 -18.71 17.10 -11.92
CA GLU A 579 -19.38 17.56 -10.69
C GLU A 579 -19.82 16.41 -9.78
N ALA A 580 -20.18 15.25 -10.36
CA ALA A 580 -20.52 14.04 -9.59
C ALA A 580 -19.37 13.49 -8.69
N PHE A 581 -18.13 13.97 -8.85
CA PHE A 581 -16.98 13.64 -8.00
C PHE A 581 -16.58 14.77 -7.05
N LEU A 582 -17.20 15.95 -7.13
CA LEU A 582 -17.02 17.03 -6.17
C LEU A 582 -17.94 16.77 -4.95
N THR A 583 -17.51 15.89 -4.04
CA THR A 583 -18.25 15.53 -2.82
C THR A 583 -17.54 16.03 -1.54
N ASP A 584 -18.11 15.76 -0.37
CA ASP A 584 -17.44 16.02 0.92
C ASP A 584 -16.24 15.09 1.21
N THR A 585 -16.14 14.01 0.44
CA THR A 585 -15.22 12.89 0.60
C THR A 585 -14.38 12.74 -0.67
N VAL A 586 -13.11 13.12 -0.62
CA VAL A 586 -12.22 12.98 -1.76
C VAL A 586 -11.76 11.53 -1.91
N ILE A 587 -12.23 10.87 -2.96
CA ILE A 587 -11.78 9.54 -3.35
C ILE A 587 -10.64 9.69 -4.36
N TYR A 588 -9.43 9.24 -4.01
CA TYR A 588 -8.25 9.43 -4.87
C TYR A 588 -8.45 8.82 -6.28
N ASN A 589 -9.13 7.69 -6.41
CA ASN A 589 -9.45 7.08 -7.71
C ASN A 589 -10.68 7.68 -8.42
N GLN A 590 -11.13 8.88 -8.02
CA GLN A 590 -12.18 9.65 -8.70
C GLN A 590 -11.78 11.15 -8.79
N PRO A 591 -10.71 11.49 -9.53
CA PRO A 591 -10.28 12.88 -9.69
C PRO A 591 -11.38 13.72 -10.33
N ALA A 592 -11.89 14.69 -9.58
CA ALA A 592 -12.99 15.55 -10.00
C ALA A 592 -12.59 16.54 -11.11
N VAL A 593 -11.31 16.88 -11.22
CA VAL A 593 -10.76 17.83 -12.19
C VAL A 593 -9.60 17.19 -12.96
N LEU A 594 -9.64 17.30 -14.29
CA LEU A 594 -8.57 16.89 -15.21
C LEU A 594 -7.92 18.13 -15.83
N LEU A 595 -6.59 18.24 -15.77
CA LEU A 595 -5.80 19.39 -16.23
C LEU A 595 -5.09 19.04 -17.54
N TYR A 596 -5.16 19.92 -18.55
CA TYR A 596 -4.59 19.72 -19.89
C TYR A 596 -3.66 20.86 -20.30
N THR A 597 -2.47 20.51 -20.76
CA THR A 597 -1.51 21.42 -21.41
C THR A 597 -1.69 21.44 -22.93
N ASN A 598 -1.35 22.55 -23.57
CA ASN A 598 -1.27 22.63 -25.03
C ASN A 598 0.14 22.26 -25.51
N SER A 599 0.31 21.06 -26.07
CA SER A 599 1.56 20.61 -26.68
C SER A 599 1.40 20.50 -28.20
N ALA A 600 2.24 21.21 -28.95
CA ALA A 600 2.22 21.27 -30.42
C ALA A 600 0.83 21.55 -31.06
N GLY A 601 -0.05 22.30 -30.37
CA GLY A 601 -1.41 22.62 -30.84
C GLY A 601 -2.49 21.62 -30.43
N THR A 602 -2.14 20.55 -29.70
CA THR A 602 -3.06 19.54 -29.16
C THR A 602 -3.15 19.66 -27.64
N LEU A 603 -4.36 19.57 -27.09
CA LEU A 603 -4.54 19.44 -25.64
C LEU A 603 -4.21 18.01 -25.20
N LYS A 604 -3.19 17.86 -24.35
CA LYS A 604 -2.81 16.59 -23.72
C LYS A 604 -2.97 16.68 -22.20
N LEU A 605 -3.39 15.58 -21.59
CA LEU A 605 -3.55 15.52 -20.14
C LEU A 605 -2.18 15.72 -19.46
N ALA A 606 -2.15 16.60 -18.47
CA ALA A 606 -0.99 16.99 -17.69
C ALA A 606 -1.06 16.47 -16.24
N GLY A 607 -2.28 16.40 -15.69
CA GLY A 607 -2.51 15.98 -14.31
C GLY A 607 -3.98 16.08 -13.90
N VAL A 608 -4.20 16.04 -12.59
CA VAL A 608 -5.51 16.10 -11.95
C VAL A 608 -5.51 17.14 -10.82
N ARG A 609 -6.70 17.56 -10.38
CA ARG A 609 -6.87 18.31 -9.12
C ARG A 609 -8.00 17.72 -8.29
N TYR A 610 -7.74 17.60 -7.00
CA TYR A 610 -8.70 17.27 -5.96
C TYR A 610 -9.13 18.55 -5.24
N ILE A 611 -10.41 18.62 -4.88
CA ILE A 611 -11.00 19.73 -4.13
C ILE A 611 -11.72 19.11 -2.94
N SER A 612 -11.47 19.65 -1.75
CA SER A 612 -12.11 19.26 -0.50
C SER A 612 -12.66 20.49 0.23
N ILE A 613 -13.75 20.28 0.96
CA ILE A 613 -14.31 21.21 1.93
C ILE A 613 -13.79 20.94 3.36
N ASN A 614 -13.11 19.81 3.56
CA ASN A 614 -12.63 19.29 4.82
C ASN A 614 -11.09 19.24 4.81
N GLN A 615 -10.44 19.97 5.72
CA GLN A 615 -8.98 20.04 5.82
C GLN A 615 -8.30 18.71 6.19
N THR A 616 -9.05 17.75 6.73
CA THR A 616 -8.54 16.55 7.43
C THR A 616 -8.30 15.34 6.53
N GLN A 617 -8.36 15.48 5.20
CA GLN A 617 -8.20 14.37 4.25
C GLN A 617 -6.76 14.33 3.70
N ALA A 618 -5.88 13.64 4.41
CA ALA A 618 -4.51 13.40 3.96
C ALA A 618 -4.51 12.44 2.76
N LEU A 619 -4.21 12.97 1.57
CA LEU A 619 -3.91 12.21 0.36
C LEU A 619 -2.46 12.47 -0.04
N PHE A 620 -1.79 11.46 -0.59
CA PHE A 620 -0.41 11.56 -1.08
C PHE A 620 0.61 12.12 -0.06
N GLN A 621 0.38 11.87 1.25
CA GLN A 621 1.07 12.49 2.40
C GLN A 621 1.06 14.03 2.48
N VAL A 622 0.23 14.70 1.68
CA VAL A 622 0.04 16.15 1.77
C VAL A 622 -0.98 16.45 2.88
N THR A 623 -0.48 16.75 4.08
CA THR A 623 -1.28 17.04 5.29
C THR A 623 -1.80 18.48 5.37
N SER A 624 -1.30 19.38 4.52
CA SER A 624 -1.77 20.77 4.40
C SER A 624 -1.91 21.16 2.93
N TRP A 625 -3.13 21.35 2.46
CA TRP A 625 -3.41 21.77 1.09
C TRP A 625 -3.53 23.31 1.03
N PRO A 626 -3.12 23.97 -0.06
CA PRO A 626 -3.47 25.36 -0.32
C PRO A 626 -4.96 25.56 -0.12
N ASN A 627 -5.33 26.57 0.67
CA ASN A 627 -6.72 26.94 0.82
C ASN A 627 -7.07 28.16 -0.01
N HIS A 628 -8.30 28.13 -0.52
CA HIS A 628 -9.01 29.30 -1.03
C HIS A 628 -10.01 29.67 0.07
N PRO A 629 -9.98 30.90 0.61
CA PRO A 629 -10.87 31.30 1.72
C PRO A 629 -12.35 31.06 1.41
N ALA A 630 -13.18 31.07 2.46
CA ALA A 630 -14.63 31.10 2.26
C ALA A 630 -15.01 32.37 1.50
N SER A 631 -15.62 32.22 0.32
CA SER A 631 -15.80 33.29 -0.65
C SER A 631 -17.11 33.15 -1.42
N ALA A 632 -17.65 34.30 -1.82
CA ALA A 632 -18.80 34.46 -2.68
C ALA A 632 -18.35 34.93 -4.07
N HIS A 633 -18.74 34.20 -5.10
CA HIS A 633 -18.52 34.52 -6.51
C HIS A 633 -19.76 35.19 -7.09
N TYR A 634 -19.56 36.17 -7.97
CA TYR A 634 -20.62 37.01 -8.53
C TYR A 634 -20.66 36.94 -10.06
N ALA A 635 -21.79 37.35 -10.65
CA ALA A 635 -22.05 37.19 -12.09
C ALA A 635 -21.18 38.05 -13.02
N ASP A 636 -20.47 39.04 -12.48
CA ASP A 636 -19.43 39.82 -13.17
C ASP A 636 -18.04 39.16 -13.14
N GLY A 637 -17.91 37.99 -12.49
CA GLY A 637 -16.63 37.30 -12.28
C GLY A 637 -15.80 37.87 -11.12
N THR A 638 -16.37 38.76 -10.29
CA THR A 638 -15.71 39.18 -9.06
C THR A 638 -15.95 38.19 -7.92
N GLU A 639 -15.05 38.23 -6.94
CA GLU A 639 -15.09 37.41 -5.74
C GLU A 639 -15.02 38.31 -4.49
N GLN A 640 -15.72 37.92 -3.42
CA GLN A 640 -15.67 38.57 -2.13
C GLN A 640 -15.57 37.54 -1.01
N ALA A 641 -14.56 37.65 -0.15
CA ALA A 641 -14.43 36.81 1.04
C ALA A 641 -15.67 36.93 1.96
N ALA A 642 -16.24 35.79 2.36
CA ALA A 642 -17.44 35.67 3.16
C ALA A 642 -17.37 34.42 4.05
N ALA A 643 -17.19 34.61 5.36
CA ALA A 643 -16.88 33.52 6.30
C ALA A 643 -18.01 32.49 6.50
N SER A 644 -19.28 32.86 6.26
CA SER A 644 -20.42 31.94 6.23
C SER A 644 -21.39 32.33 5.12
N ALA A 645 -22.11 31.33 4.59
CA ALA A 645 -23.13 31.48 3.56
C ALA A 645 -24.24 32.47 3.97
N ASP A 646 -24.63 32.42 5.23
CA ASP A 646 -25.74 33.16 5.83
C ASP A 646 -25.50 34.69 5.85
N ASN A 647 -24.23 35.11 5.69
CA ASN A 647 -23.83 36.52 5.65
C ASN A 647 -23.39 37.00 4.25
N VAL A 648 -23.64 36.22 3.19
CA VAL A 648 -23.26 36.60 1.82
C VAL A 648 -24.24 37.66 1.26
N PRO A 649 -23.77 38.84 0.83
CA PRO A 649 -24.62 39.81 0.16
C PRO A 649 -25.19 39.24 -1.15
N ALA A 650 -26.50 39.38 -1.36
CA ALA A 650 -27.14 38.92 -2.60
C ALA A 650 -26.59 39.61 -3.86
N LEU A 651 -26.13 40.86 -3.71
CA LEU A 651 -25.40 41.66 -4.70
C LEU A 651 -24.06 42.13 -4.14
N ASN A 652 -23.01 42.18 -4.96
CA ASN A 652 -21.72 42.78 -4.61
C ASN A 652 -21.73 44.32 -4.75
N GLY A 653 -20.56 44.95 -4.54
CA GLY A 653 -20.36 46.39 -4.71
C GLY A 653 -20.52 46.93 -6.15
N SER A 654 -20.64 46.08 -7.18
CA SER A 654 -20.98 46.50 -8.56
C SER A 654 -22.49 46.41 -8.85
N GLY A 655 -23.28 45.83 -7.94
CA GLY A 655 -24.68 45.48 -8.17
C GLY A 655 -24.88 44.13 -8.88
N SER A 656 -23.82 43.35 -9.09
CA SER A 656 -23.90 42.02 -9.71
C SER A 656 -24.33 40.96 -8.70
N PRO A 657 -25.21 40.01 -9.09
CA PRO A 657 -25.75 39.00 -8.18
C PRO A 657 -24.80 37.83 -7.92
N ILE A 658 -24.88 37.25 -6.72
CA ILE A 658 -24.12 36.06 -6.33
C ILE A 658 -24.46 34.86 -7.24
N THR A 659 -23.46 34.14 -7.72
CA THR A 659 -23.59 32.90 -8.52
C THR A 659 -23.35 31.64 -7.71
N LEU A 660 -22.46 31.72 -6.71
CA LEU A 660 -22.02 30.59 -5.87
C LEU A 660 -21.34 31.14 -4.61
N TRP A 661 -21.53 30.50 -3.46
CA TRP A 661 -20.61 30.64 -2.32
C TRP A 661 -19.97 29.29 -2.05
N HIS A 662 -18.80 29.31 -1.42
CA HIS A 662 -18.19 28.11 -0.88
C HIS A 662 -17.57 28.39 0.50
N PRO A 663 -17.46 27.37 1.36
CA PRO A 663 -16.66 27.46 2.58
C PRO A 663 -15.18 27.68 2.23
N THR A 664 -14.31 27.68 3.24
CA THR A 664 -12.88 27.55 2.96
C THR A 664 -12.63 26.22 2.26
N LEU A 665 -12.07 26.28 1.06
CA LEU A 665 -11.78 25.13 0.23
C LEU A 665 -10.31 24.79 0.28
N TYR A 666 -10.02 23.52 0.07
CA TYR A 666 -8.69 22.95 0.10
C TYR A 666 -8.47 22.27 -1.25
N GLY A 667 -7.43 22.67 -1.98
CA GLY A 667 -7.16 22.15 -3.33
C GLY A 667 -5.79 21.50 -3.44
N LEU A 668 -5.74 20.26 -3.91
CA LEU A 668 -4.48 19.55 -4.19
C LEU A 668 -4.37 19.22 -5.68
N THR A 669 -3.43 19.88 -6.34
CA THR A 669 -3.08 19.60 -7.74
C THR A 669 -2.00 18.51 -7.78
N VAL A 670 -2.26 17.42 -8.51
CA VAL A 670 -1.31 16.31 -8.73
C VAL A 670 -1.03 16.20 -10.23
N TRP A 671 0.16 16.61 -10.63
CA TRP A 671 0.67 16.40 -11.98
C TRP A 671 1.00 14.92 -12.20
N THR A 672 0.67 14.37 -13.37
CA THR A 672 0.84 12.93 -13.66
C THR A 672 1.60 12.65 -14.95
N ASN A 673 1.62 13.60 -15.89
CA ASN A 673 2.07 13.37 -17.27
C ASN A 673 3.09 14.42 -17.78
N VAL A 674 3.37 15.48 -17.00
CA VAL A 674 4.31 16.56 -17.34
C VAL A 674 4.96 17.10 -16.07
N ILE A 675 6.24 17.44 -16.09
CA ILE A 675 6.94 17.96 -14.92
C ILE A 675 6.30 19.27 -14.49
N ASN A 676 6.03 19.35 -13.18
CA ASN A 676 5.37 20.47 -12.52
C ASN A 676 5.96 21.81 -13.00
N PRO A 677 5.23 22.61 -13.82
CA PRO A 677 5.77 23.81 -14.44
C PRO A 677 5.98 24.97 -13.44
N ALA A 678 5.45 24.84 -12.22
CA ALA A 678 5.72 25.71 -11.08
C ALA A 678 6.59 25.04 -9.99
N GLY A 679 7.17 23.87 -10.28
CA GLY A 679 7.97 23.07 -9.35
C GLY A 679 9.45 23.47 -9.27
N LEU A 680 10.16 22.89 -8.31
CA LEU A 680 11.59 23.13 -8.04
C LEU A 680 12.53 22.83 -9.24
N PHE A 681 12.01 22.13 -10.26
CA PHE A 681 12.74 21.66 -11.44
C PHE A 681 12.30 22.31 -12.75
N ALA A 682 11.33 23.24 -12.73
CA ALA A 682 10.87 23.94 -13.94
C ALA A 682 12.04 24.53 -14.74
N SER A 683 13.02 25.12 -14.03
CA SER A 683 14.23 25.76 -14.58
C SER A 683 15.42 24.83 -14.86
N ARG A 684 15.32 23.50 -14.67
CA ARG A 684 16.43 22.56 -14.92
C ARG A 684 16.43 21.95 -16.33
N ASP A 685 17.59 21.41 -16.70
CA ASP A 685 17.88 20.82 -18.00
C ASP A 685 16.99 19.60 -18.31
N SER A 686 16.63 19.43 -19.57
CA SER A 686 15.96 18.25 -20.14
C SER A 686 16.62 16.90 -19.83
N GLN A 687 17.95 16.84 -19.70
CA GLN A 687 18.68 15.61 -19.34
C GLN A 687 18.71 15.31 -17.82
N VAL A 688 17.94 16.08 -17.04
CA VAL A 688 17.70 15.87 -15.60
C VAL A 688 16.17 15.91 -15.34
N LYS A 689 15.40 15.49 -16.36
CA LYS A 689 13.92 15.51 -16.43
C LYS A 689 13.44 14.19 -17.03
N GLN A 690 14.12 13.74 -18.09
CA GLN A 690 14.34 12.31 -18.37
C GLN A 690 15.31 11.72 -17.34
#